data_AF-A0A7S0ZTV5-F1
#
_entry.id   AF-A0A7S0ZTV5-F1
#
_cell.length_a   1.000
_cell.length_b   1.000
_cell.length_c   1.000
_cell.angle_alpha   90.00
_cell.angle_beta   90.00
_cell.angle_gamma   90.00
#
_symmetry.space_group_name_H-M   'P 1'
#
loop_
_entity.id
_entity.type
_entity.pdbx_description
1 polymer ?
#
loop_
_entity_poly.entity_id
_entity_poly.type
_entity_poly.pdbx_seq_one_letter_code
_entity_poly.pdbx_strand_id
1 'polypeptide(L)'
;KSHCLAEQNLFILASMWLNSDDRSKNMALALVAGTATAAAAAALYAWSQKSHKLSETAEQRDARLRHVLEPAPSGLTLYYALESPCARRVVLTLREKGLPFKECIISLLDGEQRHPAFLAVNPQGKVPVMVCRNMLDTRGIEDVALWESTAIVSWLEDAFPDTNQLVPSEPERRLEVRMWQHWEQCFAEFMWPLSRQQVDGVLWRWHFRSGEFDDAKMRWGNGDPFYTAKITKIFRGCFLTEDEMRRCVVNLARGFGMLERALNDGRPFLVGDHLTQADIAAMPRLIKAPGNGVMATAGQRAAHSHVVNFFERLTKRPAFAKFARPDTVVWSSGSGPKFLGATGFGSKYLNGIPWPILVAIGNWRTGTRFRRMPWRTIMTDDGRLLAGGDAPVELRAMPSREKPCGNVRRIYVNQAMSLCAPVGIILDELADLGKTAGEEQPSFILEDVNAALGANFSASHLTRMPWGELPVLVDTDGLVVYGTMNICEHLVQASVESGFMLEGANGRASVRKWAGWSKTAWHYQLEKLYWADVAGPYLFKRFGQDRAAFEKAVIEALGDTDGKRLRIDAVEPILAYEEAAREATLADEAKKLAREEYVAELGIRCAYVGAHLRSCSDQGAGPFLEGAETPSIADIFVASLVAIATKRYGCTGGEEDNNNALQTWLASLWRRPSFQKHLDFLLTAWK
;
A
#
# COMPACT_ATOMS: atom_id res chain seq x y z
N LYS A 1 15.58 0.02 38.74
CA LYS A 1 14.20 -0.54 38.73
C LYS A 1 13.17 0.38 39.41
N SER A 2 13.54 1.25 40.37
CA SER A 2 12.66 2.23 41.02
C SER A 2 12.32 3.50 40.20
N HIS A 3 13.12 3.86 39.18
CA HIS A 3 12.81 5.01 38.30
C HIS A 3 11.71 4.75 37.25
N CYS A 4 11.52 3.50 36.81
CA CYS A 4 10.54 3.16 35.76
C CYS A 4 9.09 3.13 36.28
N LEU A 5 8.91 2.80 37.56
CA LEU A 5 7.61 2.83 38.24
C LEU A 5 7.15 4.26 38.57
N ALA A 6 8.07 5.19 38.81
CA ALA A 6 7.74 6.59 39.08
C ALA A 6 7.16 7.30 37.85
N GLU A 7 7.73 7.10 36.65
CA GLU A 7 7.22 7.70 35.41
C GLU A 7 5.84 7.15 35.01
N GLN A 8 5.59 5.85 35.19
CA GLN A 8 4.29 5.25 34.89
C GLN A 8 3.21 5.68 35.88
N ASN A 9 3.54 5.78 37.17
CA ASN A 9 2.59 6.22 38.20
C ASN A 9 2.27 7.72 38.12
N LEU A 10 3.23 8.57 37.73
CA LEU A 10 2.98 9.99 37.43
C LEU A 10 2.08 10.17 36.21
N PHE A 11 2.19 9.31 35.20
CA PHE A 11 1.34 9.36 34.00
C PHE A 11 -0.11 8.94 34.29
N ILE A 12 -0.31 7.95 35.17
CA ILE A 12 -1.63 7.50 35.64
C ILE A 12 -2.27 8.58 36.53
N LEU A 13 -1.50 9.18 37.46
CA LEU A 13 -2.02 10.26 38.31
C LEU A 13 -2.35 11.53 37.52
N ALA A 14 -1.52 11.92 36.54
CA ALA A 14 -1.80 13.07 35.68
C ALA A 14 -3.03 12.83 34.79
N SER A 15 -3.22 11.63 34.25
CA SER A 15 -4.39 11.29 33.43
C SER A 15 -5.69 11.17 34.22
N MET A 16 -5.63 10.81 35.52
CA MET A 16 -6.80 10.77 36.40
C MET A 16 -7.21 12.16 36.94
N TRP A 17 -6.30 13.14 36.99
CA TRP A 17 -6.55 14.50 37.52
C TRP A 17 -6.79 15.60 36.47
N LEU A 18 -6.52 15.31 35.19
CA LEU A 18 -6.89 16.16 34.03
C LEU A 18 -8.42 16.25 33.77
N ASN A 19 -9.23 15.69 34.67
CA ASN A 19 -10.69 15.75 34.69
C ASN A 19 -11.26 16.99 35.42
N SER A 20 -10.44 18.00 35.73
CA SER A 20 -10.89 19.26 36.36
C SER A 20 -10.92 20.41 35.35
N ASP A 21 -12.03 21.16 35.34
CA ASP A 21 -12.33 22.26 34.39
C ASP A 21 -11.42 23.50 34.51
N ASP A 22 -10.44 23.50 35.41
CA ASP A 22 -9.60 24.67 35.69
C ASP A 22 -8.32 24.69 34.83
N ARG A 23 -8.39 25.42 33.71
CA ARG A 23 -7.31 25.57 32.70
C ARG A 23 -6.00 26.13 33.27
N SER A 24 -6.04 26.86 34.39
CA SER A 24 -4.89 27.52 35.01
C SER A 24 -3.98 26.55 35.77
N LYS A 25 -4.57 25.56 36.45
CA LYS A 25 -3.84 24.65 37.35
C LYS A 25 -3.10 23.54 36.60
N ASN A 26 -3.60 23.15 35.42
CA ASN A 26 -3.04 22.04 34.64
C ASN A 26 -1.80 22.44 33.81
N MET A 27 -1.69 23.71 33.40
CA MET A 27 -0.49 24.23 32.72
C MET A 27 0.69 24.38 33.71
N ALA A 28 0.38 24.77 34.96
CA ALA A 28 1.35 24.75 36.06
C ALA A 28 1.80 23.31 36.39
N LEU A 29 0.90 22.32 36.30
CA LEU A 29 1.27 20.92 36.53
C LEU A 29 2.14 20.32 35.42
N ALA A 30 1.96 20.71 34.14
CA ALA A 30 2.86 20.31 33.06
C ALA A 30 4.30 20.87 33.24
N LEU A 31 4.41 22.03 33.88
CA LEU A 31 5.68 22.62 34.35
C LEU A 31 6.25 21.87 35.57
N VAL A 32 5.40 21.36 36.47
CA VAL A 32 5.79 20.64 37.70
C VAL A 32 6.07 19.14 37.46
N ALA A 33 5.47 18.52 36.45
CA ALA A 33 5.64 17.09 36.09
C ALA A 33 6.97 16.75 35.40
N GLY A 34 7.96 17.63 35.48
CA GLY A 34 9.39 17.28 35.37
C GLY A 34 9.94 16.93 33.98
N THR A 35 9.19 17.08 32.88
CA THR A 35 9.67 16.68 31.54
C THR A 35 9.64 17.78 30.47
N ALA A 36 9.02 18.94 30.73
CA ALA A 36 9.03 20.08 29.81
C ALA A 36 9.86 21.22 30.41
N THR A 37 10.92 21.64 29.71
CA THR A 37 11.63 22.87 30.07
C THR A 37 10.69 24.07 29.92
N ALA A 38 10.89 25.12 30.72
CA ALA A 38 10.13 26.38 30.57
C ALA A 38 10.17 26.93 29.12
N ALA A 39 11.26 26.63 28.38
CA ALA A 39 11.39 26.93 26.96
C ALA A 39 10.42 26.15 26.06
N ALA A 40 10.16 24.87 26.34
CA ALA A 40 9.17 24.07 25.61
C ALA A 40 7.74 24.54 25.87
N ALA A 41 7.43 24.93 27.11
CA ALA A 41 6.14 25.52 27.47
C ALA A 41 5.93 26.90 26.80
N ALA A 42 6.95 27.75 26.79
CA ALA A 42 6.94 29.05 26.11
C ALA A 42 6.84 28.90 24.58
N ALA A 43 7.50 27.90 23.99
CA ALA A 43 7.39 27.60 22.56
C ALA A 43 5.99 27.09 22.18
N LEU A 44 5.38 26.22 23.00
CA LEU A 44 4.01 25.75 22.84
C LEU A 44 3.00 26.91 22.94
N TYR A 45 3.20 27.82 23.90
CA TYR A 45 2.36 28.99 24.08
C TYR A 45 2.51 30.01 22.92
N ALA A 46 3.74 30.34 22.53
CA ALA A 46 4.01 31.24 21.40
C ALA A 46 3.53 30.65 20.05
N TRP A 47 3.60 29.33 19.87
CA TRP A 47 3.07 28.65 18.70
C TRP A 47 1.54 28.64 18.68
N SER A 48 0.88 28.37 19.81
CA SER A 48 -0.58 28.48 19.97
C SER A 48 -1.11 29.86 19.55
N GLN A 49 -0.30 30.91 19.70
CA GLN A 49 -0.63 32.27 19.27
C GLN A 49 -0.36 32.50 17.77
N LYS A 50 0.56 31.74 17.16
CA LYS A 50 0.94 31.81 15.72
C LYS A 50 0.11 30.90 14.82
N SER A 51 -0.38 29.77 15.31
CA SER A 51 -1.24 28.83 14.55
C SER A 51 -2.58 29.44 14.15
N HIS A 52 -2.99 30.54 14.80
CA HIS A 52 -4.15 31.34 14.41
C HIS A 52 -3.88 32.36 13.28
N LYS A 53 -2.64 32.52 12.80
CA LYS A 53 -2.24 33.61 11.86
C LYS A 53 -2.05 33.21 10.39
N LEU A 54 -2.50 32.04 9.95
CA LEU A 54 -2.51 31.67 8.52
C LEU A 54 -3.83 30.96 8.14
N SER A 55 -4.99 31.58 8.38
CA SER A 55 -6.21 31.15 7.69
C SER A 55 -6.28 31.90 6.36
N GLU A 56 -5.72 31.30 5.32
CA GLU A 56 -6.07 31.64 3.95
C GLU A 56 -7.60 31.55 3.80
N THR A 57 -8.24 32.58 3.26
CA THR A 57 -9.68 32.53 2.93
C THR A 57 -9.95 31.49 1.84
N ALA A 58 -11.22 31.07 1.69
CA ALA A 58 -11.57 30.08 0.66
C ALA A 58 -11.21 30.57 -0.75
N GLU A 59 -11.42 31.86 -1.02
CA GLU A 59 -11.10 32.53 -2.28
C GLU A 59 -9.59 32.61 -2.52
N GLN A 60 -8.81 32.98 -1.49
CA GLN A 60 -7.35 33.00 -1.59
C GLN A 60 -6.79 31.60 -1.88
N ARG A 61 -7.34 30.57 -1.22
CA ARG A 61 -6.94 29.18 -1.41
C ARG A 61 -7.27 28.67 -2.80
N ASP A 62 -8.47 28.96 -3.29
CA ASP A 62 -8.86 28.61 -4.66
C ASP A 62 -7.97 29.32 -5.70
N ALA A 63 -7.69 30.62 -5.53
CA ALA A 63 -6.77 31.35 -6.39
C ALA A 63 -5.33 30.76 -6.37
N ARG A 64 -4.81 30.45 -5.17
CA ARG A 64 -3.51 29.78 -5.02
C ARG A 64 -3.52 28.43 -5.71
N LEU A 65 -4.53 27.60 -5.48
CA LEU A 65 -4.60 26.25 -6.02
C LEU A 65 -4.74 26.25 -7.54
N ARG A 66 -5.53 27.14 -8.13
CA ARG A 66 -5.59 27.27 -9.60
C ARG A 66 -4.22 27.58 -10.20
N HIS A 67 -3.45 28.45 -9.56
CA HIS A 67 -2.10 28.80 -10.02
C HIS A 67 -1.08 27.67 -9.78
N VAL A 68 -1.08 27.07 -8.58
CA VAL A 68 -0.18 25.97 -8.21
C VAL A 68 -0.44 24.73 -9.06
N LEU A 69 -1.71 24.47 -9.39
CA LEU A 69 -2.14 23.29 -10.14
C LEU A 69 -2.11 23.49 -11.65
N GLU A 70 -1.75 24.66 -12.15
CA GLU A 70 -1.55 24.85 -13.56
C GLU A 70 -0.33 24.03 -14.01
N PRO A 71 -0.43 23.14 -15.00
CA PRO A 71 0.73 22.42 -15.51
C PRO A 71 1.72 23.36 -16.21
N ALA A 72 2.98 22.95 -16.30
CA ALA A 72 3.94 23.64 -17.16
C ALA A 72 3.46 23.59 -18.63
N PRO A 73 3.64 24.67 -19.41
CA PRO A 73 3.25 24.69 -20.81
C PRO A 73 4.10 23.70 -21.66
N SER A 74 5.32 23.38 -21.23
CA SER A 74 6.16 22.34 -21.83
C SER A 74 7.00 21.66 -20.74
N GLY A 75 7.29 20.37 -20.94
CA GLY A 75 8.10 19.55 -20.03
C GLY A 75 7.30 18.80 -18.97
N LEU A 76 7.98 18.42 -17.89
CA LEU A 76 7.43 17.59 -16.82
C LEU A 76 6.83 18.44 -15.70
N THR A 77 5.62 18.09 -15.25
CA THR A 77 4.98 18.63 -14.05
C THR A 77 4.66 17.50 -13.09
N LEU A 78 5.05 17.63 -11.81
CA LEU A 78 4.74 16.66 -10.77
C LEU A 78 3.84 17.27 -9.70
N TYR A 79 2.64 16.71 -9.54
CA TYR A 79 1.74 17.02 -8.44
C TYR A 79 1.96 16.05 -7.29
N TYR A 80 2.30 16.58 -6.12
CA TYR A 80 2.61 15.72 -4.98
C TYR A 80 2.48 16.36 -3.60
N ALA A 81 2.47 15.50 -2.58
CA ALA A 81 2.55 15.90 -1.19
C ALA A 81 3.87 15.37 -0.57
N LEU A 82 4.54 16.20 0.25
CA LEU A 82 5.87 15.91 0.80
C LEU A 82 5.90 14.69 1.74
N GLU A 83 4.77 14.39 2.37
CA GLU A 83 4.56 13.28 3.30
C GLU A 83 4.21 11.96 2.61
N SER A 84 3.84 11.99 1.32
CA SER A 84 3.42 10.83 0.57
C SER A 84 4.61 9.93 0.24
N PRO A 85 4.66 8.68 0.73
CA PRO A 85 5.74 7.75 0.40
C PRO A 85 5.83 7.48 -1.11
N CYS A 86 4.67 7.31 -1.76
CA CYS A 86 4.58 7.06 -3.19
C CYS A 86 5.09 8.27 -4.01
N ALA A 87 4.87 9.49 -3.54
CA ALA A 87 5.40 10.65 -4.24
C ALA A 87 6.90 10.85 -4.03
N ARG A 88 7.43 10.54 -2.84
CA ARG A 88 8.88 10.58 -2.59
C ARG A 88 9.62 9.70 -3.59
N ARG A 89 9.09 8.52 -3.92
CA ARG A 89 9.65 7.65 -4.97
C ARG A 89 9.86 8.41 -6.28
N VAL A 90 8.81 9.07 -6.79
CA VAL A 90 8.86 9.80 -8.07
C VAL A 90 9.83 10.99 -7.99
N VAL A 91 9.78 11.77 -6.92
CA VAL A 91 10.69 12.91 -6.73
C VAL A 91 12.15 12.46 -6.70
N LEU A 92 12.44 11.36 -6.00
CA LEU A 92 13.79 10.79 -5.93
C LEU A 92 14.25 10.30 -7.31
N THR A 93 13.41 9.58 -8.05
CA THR A 93 13.72 9.14 -9.42
C THR A 93 14.01 10.33 -10.34
N LEU A 94 13.15 11.35 -10.38
CA LEU A 94 13.38 12.54 -11.22
C LEU A 94 14.72 13.21 -10.92
N ARG A 95 15.07 13.33 -9.62
CA ARG A 95 16.31 13.97 -9.17
C ARG A 95 17.55 13.13 -9.47
N GLU A 96 17.50 11.82 -9.24
CA GLU A 96 18.60 10.90 -9.55
C GLU A 96 18.84 10.76 -11.06
N LYS A 97 17.79 10.98 -11.88
CA LYS A 97 17.90 11.08 -13.35
C LYS A 97 18.31 12.48 -13.83
N GLY A 98 18.38 13.47 -12.95
CA GLY A 98 18.72 14.86 -13.31
C GLY A 98 17.65 15.56 -14.16
N LEU A 99 16.40 15.08 -14.15
CA LEU A 99 15.32 15.62 -14.97
C LEU A 99 14.73 16.88 -14.33
N PRO A 100 14.67 18.02 -15.04
CA PRO A 100 13.97 19.21 -14.55
C PRO A 100 12.45 19.01 -14.61
N PHE A 101 11.74 19.48 -13.60
CA PHE A 101 10.29 19.40 -13.54
C PHE A 101 9.69 20.54 -12.71
N LYS A 102 8.46 20.96 -13.06
CA LYS A 102 7.65 21.86 -12.24
C LYS A 102 7.12 21.09 -11.02
N GLU A 103 7.42 21.60 -9.83
CA GLU A 103 6.88 21.05 -8.57
C GLU A 103 5.52 21.70 -8.24
N CYS A 104 4.46 20.90 -8.21
CA CYS A 104 3.13 21.30 -7.77
C CYS A 104 2.83 20.63 -6.41
N ILE A 105 3.27 21.27 -5.32
CA ILE A 105 3.13 20.73 -3.96
C ILE A 105 1.76 21.06 -3.40
N ILE A 106 1.02 20.03 -2.96
CA ILE A 106 -0.30 20.16 -2.34
C ILE A 106 -0.34 19.59 -0.91
N SER A 107 -1.26 20.10 -0.10
CA SER A 107 -1.56 19.66 1.27
C SER A 107 -2.69 18.64 1.29
N LEU A 108 -2.37 17.39 1.64
CA LEU A 108 -3.40 16.36 1.84
C LEU A 108 -4.24 16.63 3.09
N LEU A 109 -3.67 17.33 4.06
CA LEU A 109 -4.30 17.71 5.31
C LEU A 109 -5.38 18.77 5.10
N ASP A 110 -5.18 19.68 4.15
CA ASP A 110 -6.17 20.71 3.82
C ASP A 110 -7.21 20.24 2.79
N GLY A 111 -7.02 19.03 2.25
CA GLY A 111 -7.92 18.41 1.27
C GLY A 111 -7.72 18.93 -0.15
N GLU A 112 -6.56 19.50 -0.47
CA GLU A 112 -6.29 20.13 -1.77
C GLU A 112 -6.34 19.14 -2.94
N GLN A 113 -6.12 17.85 -2.69
CA GLN A 113 -6.30 16.76 -3.65
C GLN A 113 -7.78 16.53 -4.04
N ARG A 114 -8.72 17.15 -3.34
CA ARG A 114 -10.16 17.15 -3.66
C ARG A 114 -10.60 18.45 -4.35
N HIS A 115 -9.69 19.40 -4.56
CA HIS A 115 -9.99 20.63 -5.27
C HIS A 115 -10.40 20.31 -6.73
N PRO A 116 -11.43 20.97 -7.30
CA PRO A 116 -11.87 20.70 -8.68
C PRO A 116 -10.75 20.77 -9.71
N ALA A 117 -9.84 21.74 -9.57
CA ALA A 117 -8.68 21.86 -10.47
C ALA A 117 -7.71 20.65 -10.38
N PHE A 118 -7.58 20.00 -9.21
CA PHE A 118 -6.79 18.78 -9.08
C PHE A 118 -7.56 17.56 -9.61
N LEU A 119 -8.85 17.47 -9.28
CA LEU A 119 -9.71 16.37 -9.75
C LEU A 119 -9.86 16.36 -11.28
N ALA A 120 -9.78 17.52 -11.93
CA ALA A 120 -9.70 17.63 -13.39
C ALA A 120 -8.43 16.98 -13.96
N VAL A 121 -7.34 16.90 -13.19
CA VAL A 121 -6.09 16.22 -13.58
C VAL A 121 -6.12 14.75 -13.18
N ASN A 122 -6.60 14.43 -11.97
CA ASN A 122 -6.77 13.07 -11.49
C ASN A 122 -8.07 12.93 -10.69
N PRO A 123 -9.14 12.34 -11.29
CA PRO A 123 -10.44 12.17 -10.65
C PRO A 123 -10.39 11.36 -9.35
N GLN A 124 -9.34 10.56 -9.14
CA GLN A 124 -9.18 9.77 -7.92
C GLN A 124 -8.82 10.62 -6.70
N GLY A 125 -8.34 11.86 -6.91
CA GLY A 125 -7.86 12.72 -5.83
C GLY A 125 -6.67 12.11 -5.07
N LYS A 126 -5.75 11.45 -5.79
CA LYS A 126 -4.54 10.81 -5.23
C LYS A 126 -3.27 11.41 -5.82
N VAL A 127 -2.19 11.36 -5.04
CA VAL A 127 -0.84 11.76 -5.46
C VAL A 127 0.13 10.57 -5.37
N PRO A 128 1.20 10.50 -6.19
CA PRO A 128 1.61 11.50 -7.18
C PRO A 128 0.82 11.43 -8.50
N VAL A 129 0.82 12.55 -9.23
CA VAL A 129 0.39 12.61 -10.64
C VAL A 129 1.47 13.33 -11.42
N MET A 130 1.85 12.79 -12.58
CA MET A 130 2.83 13.41 -13.46
C MET A 130 2.19 13.75 -14.81
N VAL A 131 2.43 14.95 -15.30
CA VAL A 131 1.98 15.43 -16.61
C VAL A 131 3.20 15.78 -17.43
N CYS A 132 3.25 15.29 -18.67
CA CYS A 132 4.23 15.65 -19.68
C CYS A 132 3.50 16.35 -20.83
N ARG A 133 3.97 17.53 -21.25
CA ARG A 133 3.38 18.30 -22.35
C ARG A 133 4.40 18.83 -23.32
N ASN A 134 4.04 18.93 -24.59
CA ASN A 134 4.80 19.61 -25.65
C ASN A 134 6.26 19.15 -25.70
N MET A 135 6.47 17.83 -25.73
CA MET A 135 7.78 17.18 -25.82
C MET A 135 7.90 16.29 -27.06
N LEU A 136 6.89 16.26 -27.93
CA LEU A 136 6.87 15.45 -29.15
C LEU A 136 8.01 15.83 -30.10
N ASP A 137 8.15 17.13 -30.42
CA ASP A 137 9.17 17.60 -31.35
C ASP A 137 10.60 17.50 -30.78
N THR A 138 10.75 17.60 -29.46
CA THR A 138 12.07 17.63 -28.81
C THR A 138 12.56 16.26 -28.35
N ARG A 139 11.65 15.32 -28.07
CA ARG A 139 11.96 14.03 -27.43
C ARG A 139 11.18 12.85 -28.02
N GLY A 140 10.24 13.08 -28.94
CA GLY A 140 9.34 12.04 -29.45
C GLY A 140 8.32 11.56 -28.41
N ILE A 141 8.02 12.38 -27.40
CA ILE A 141 7.11 12.02 -26.30
C ILE A 141 5.79 12.76 -26.48
N GLU A 142 4.71 12.02 -26.74
CA GLU A 142 3.35 12.56 -26.77
C GLU A 142 2.89 13.01 -25.38
N ASP A 143 1.97 13.96 -25.36
CA ASP A 143 1.33 14.46 -24.14
C ASP A 143 0.70 13.32 -23.34
N VAL A 144 1.02 13.24 -22.05
CA VAL A 144 0.56 12.16 -21.20
C VAL A 144 0.37 12.61 -19.76
N ALA A 145 -0.69 12.10 -19.13
CA ALA A 145 -0.94 12.19 -17.70
C ALA A 145 -0.87 10.79 -17.06
N LEU A 146 0.01 10.64 -16.09
CA LEU A 146 0.29 9.37 -15.42
C LEU A 146 0.00 9.48 -13.92
N TRP A 147 -0.71 8.49 -13.41
CA TRP A 147 -0.84 8.19 -11.98
C TRP A 147 -0.24 6.79 -11.72
N GLU A 148 -0.24 6.37 -10.46
CA GLU A 148 0.55 5.23 -9.96
C GLU A 148 2.07 5.47 -10.02
N SER A 149 2.67 5.67 -8.85
CA SER A 149 4.10 5.97 -8.73
C SER A 149 5.05 4.95 -9.38
N THR A 150 4.69 3.66 -9.44
CA THR A 150 5.50 2.62 -10.11
C THR A 150 5.39 2.67 -11.63
N ALA A 151 4.22 3.04 -12.17
CA ALA A 151 4.03 3.30 -13.59
C ALA A 151 4.80 4.57 -14.02
N ILE A 152 4.75 5.62 -13.20
CA ILE A 152 5.51 6.86 -13.42
C ILE A 152 7.02 6.61 -13.48
N VAL A 153 7.61 5.90 -12.51
CA VAL A 153 9.08 5.68 -12.52
C VAL A 153 9.51 4.71 -13.61
N SER A 154 8.67 3.75 -13.98
CA SER A 154 8.89 2.90 -15.16
C SER A 154 8.87 3.73 -16.45
N TRP A 155 7.89 4.64 -16.58
CA TRP A 155 7.80 5.54 -17.73
C TRP A 155 9.02 6.46 -17.83
N LEU A 156 9.49 7.01 -16.70
CA LEU A 156 10.69 7.86 -16.69
C LEU A 156 11.93 7.13 -17.18
N GLU A 157 12.05 5.83 -16.89
CA GLU A 157 13.13 5.00 -17.42
C GLU A 157 13.01 4.78 -18.92
N ASP A 158 11.80 4.46 -19.39
CA ASP A 158 11.50 4.19 -20.80
C ASP A 158 11.58 5.45 -21.68
N ALA A 159 11.12 6.60 -21.18
CA ALA A 159 10.99 7.86 -21.92
C ALA A 159 12.28 8.71 -21.93
N PHE A 160 13.18 8.49 -20.97
CA PHE A 160 14.44 9.22 -20.84
C PHE A 160 15.65 8.27 -20.73
N PRO A 161 15.89 7.43 -21.76
CA PRO A 161 16.95 6.42 -21.74
C PRO A 161 18.37 7.02 -21.78
N ASP A 162 18.50 8.28 -22.17
CA ASP A 162 19.74 9.08 -22.24
C ASP A 162 20.20 9.64 -20.89
N THR A 163 19.42 9.41 -19.83
CA THR A 163 19.74 9.88 -18.46
C THR A 163 20.29 8.75 -17.60
N ASN A 164 20.62 9.06 -16.34
CA ASN A 164 21.08 8.04 -15.38
C ASN A 164 20.10 6.86 -15.34
N GLN A 165 20.60 5.65 -15.60
CA GLN A 165 19.81 4.43 -15.62
C GLN A 165 19.57 3.96 -14.19
N LEU A 166 18.30 3.81 -13.82
CA LEU A 166 17.89 3.32 -12.50
C LEU A 166 17.32 1.91 -12.58
N VAL A 167 17.24 1.33 -13.76
CA VAL A 167 16.86 -0.06 -13.97
C VAL A 167 17.92 -0.72 -14.85
N PRO A 168 18.53 -1.83 -14.41
CA PRO A 168 19.50 -2.54 -15.23
C PRO A 168 18.91 -3.01 -16.57
N SER A 169 19.78 -3.10 -17.58
CA SER A 169 19.37 -3.47 -18.94
C SER A 169 19.01 -4.96 -19.04
N GLU A 170 19.67 -5.80 -18.24
CA GLU A 170 19.55 -7.25 -18.21
C GLU A 170 18.13 -7.66 -17.76
N PRO A 171 17.42 -8.52 -18.51
CA PRO A 171 16.05 -8.92 -18.20
C PRO A 171 15.86 -9.44 -16.76
N GLU A 172 16.74 -10.32 -16.30
CA GLU A 172 16.67 -10.89 -14.94
C GLU A 172 16.82 -9.82 -13.86
N ARG A 173 17.75 -8.87 -14.04
CA ARG A 173 17.98 -7.77 -13.09
C ARG A 173 16.86 -6.74 -13.12
N ARG A 174 16.30 -6.46 -14.30
CA ARG A 174 15.09 -5.64 -14.46
C ARG A 174 13.90 -6.24 -13.72
N LEU A 175 13.74 -7.57 -13.81
CA LEU A 175 12.71 -8.29 -13.08
C LEU A 175 12.96 -8.24 -11.57
N GLU A 176 14.21 -8.41 -11.12
CA GLU A 176 14.60 -8.26 -9.70
C GLU A 176 14.22 -6.87 -9.15
N VAL A 177 14.46 -5.79 -9.91
CA VAL A 177 14.04 -4.43 -9.53
C VAL A 177 12.52 -4.33 -9.37
N ARG A 178 11.75 -4.88 -10.30
CA ARG A 178 10.27 -4.85 -10.25
C ARG A 178 9.72 -5.70 -9.12
N MET A 179 10.36 -6.82 -8.82
CA MET A 179 10.04 -7.66 -7.68
C MET A 179 10.28 -6.91 -6.36
N TRP A 180 11.33 -6.10 -6.23
CA TRP A 180 11.50 -5.19 -5.08
C TRP A 180 10.47 -4.07 -5.01
N GLN A 181 10.04 -3.52 -6.16
CA GLN A 181 8.93 -2.56 -6.20
C GLN A 181 7.61 -3.19 -5.77
N HIS A 182 7.34 -4.41 -6.21
CA HIS A 182 6.16 -5.18 -5.80
C HIS A 182 6.20 -5.52 -4.31
N TRP A 183 7.35 -5.94 -3.79
CA TRP A 183 7.55 -6.11 -2.34
C TRP A 183 7.19 -4.86 -1.55
N GLU A 184 7.62 -3.69 -2.01
CA GLU A 184 7.27 -2.42 -1.37
C GLU A 184 5.77 -2.15 -1.37
N GLN A 185 5.08 -2.48 -2.47
CA GLN A 185 3.62 -2.33 -2.57
C GLN A 185 2.91 -3.24 -1.56
N CYS A 186 3.31 -4.49 -1.46
CA CYS A 186 2.76 -5.43 -0.47
C CYS A 186 3.05 -4.97 0.95
N PHE A 187 4.28 -4.51 1.20
CA PHE A 187 4.68 -3.93 2.47
C PHE A 187 3.83 -2.70 2.85
N ALA A 188 3.42 -1.90 1.85
CA ALA A 188 2.57 -0.73 2.05
C ALA A 188 1.19 -1.07 2.63
N GLU A 189 0.63 -2.22 2.28
CA GLU A 189 -0.69 -2.69 2.72
C GLU A 189 -0.79 -2.78 4.24
N PHE A 190 0.31 -3.13 4.89
CA PHE A 190 0.40 -3.28 6.34
C PHE A 190 0.91 -2.00 7.01
N MET A 191 1.87 -1.32 6.38
CA MET A 191 2.42 -0.09 6.96
C MET A 191 1.41 1.05 6.93
N TRP A 192 0.62 1.19 5.86
CA TRP A 192 -0.32 2.29 5.70
C TRP A 192 -1.39 2.33 6.80
N PRO A 193 -2.16 1.25 7.06
CA PRO A 193 -3.19 1.30 8.08
C PRO A 193 -2.61 1.42 9.49
N LEU A 194 -1.44 0.80 9.72
CA LEU A 194 -0.72 0.93 10.97
C LEU A 194 -0.25 2.36 11.21
N SER A 195 0.33 3.01 10.21
CA SER A 195 0.73 4.43 10.28
C SER A 195 -0.47 5.33 10.51
N ARG A 196 -1.62 5.03 9.91
CA ARG A 196 -2.85 5.79 10.12
C ARG A 196 -3.31 5.71 11.56
N GLN A 197 -3.40 4.50 12.11
CA GLN A 197 -3.75 4.26 13.49
C GLN A 197 -2.72 4.91 14.43
N GLN A 198 -1.44 4.64 14.22
CA GLN A 198 -0.40 4.91 15.21
C GLN A 198 0.21 6.30 15.14
N VAL A 199 0.23 6.92 13.96
CA VAL A 199 0.93 8.17 13.71
C VAL A 199 -0.04 9.25 13.26
N ASP A 200 -0.72 9.05 12.14
CA ASP A 200 -1.52 10.12 11.51
C ASP A 200 -2.70 10.52 12.42
N GLY A 201 -3.42 9.56 13.02
CA GLY A 201 -4.51 9.87 13.95
C GLY A 201 -4.06 10.69 15.16
N VAL A 202 -2.85 10.44 15.69
CA VAL A 202 -2.27 11.24 16.79
C VAL A 202 -1.98 12.65 16.31
N LEU A 203 -1.38 12.79 15.12
CA LEU A 203 -1.05 14.09 14.55
C LEU A 203 -2.30 14.90 14.20
N TRP A 204 -3.36 14.26 13.74
CA TRP A 204 -4.64 14.92 13.47
C TRP A 204 -5.30 15.42 14.76
N ARG A 205 -5.29 14.65 15.86
CA ARG A 205 -5.79 15.11 17.16
C ARG A 205 -4.97 16.25 17.76
N TRP A 206 -3.67 16.26 17.46
CA TRP A 206 -2.81 17.37 17.85
C TRP A 206 -3.10 18.63 17.03
N HIS A 207 -3.32 18.46 15.71
CA HIS A 207 -3.50 19.54 14.76
C HIS A 207 -4.90 20.17 14.81
N PHE A 208 -5.96 19.35 14.81
CA PHE A 208 -7.35 19.80 14.74
C PHE A 208 -8.04 19.82 16.11
N ARG A 209 -8.88 20.83 16.34
CA ARG A 209 -9.96 20.76 17.35
C ARG A 209 -11.13 19.92 16.80
N SER A 210 -11.98 19.37 17.68
CA SER A 210 -13.07 18.47 17.25
C SER A 210 -13.97 19.07 16.16
N GLY A 211 -14.35 20.36 16.25
CA GLY A 211 -15.14 21.03 15.21
C GLY A 211 -14.38 21.28 13.90
N GLU A 212 -13.10 21.65 13.98
CA GLU A 212 -12.24 21.86 12.79
C GLU A 212 -11.99 20.55 12.03
N PHE A 213 -11.91 19.44 12.78
CA PHE A 213 -11.76 18.11 12.21
C PHE A 213 -13.02 17.67 11.44
N ASP A 214 -14.20 18.06 11.92
CA ASP A 214 -15.45 17.76 11.23
C ASP A 214 -15.56 18.48 9.88
N ASP A 215 -15.04 19.70 9.76
CA ASP A 215 -14.93 20.37 8.47
C ASP A 215 -13.87 19.72 7.58
N ALA A 216 -12.71 19.37 8.15
CA ALA A 216 -11.61 18.74 7.42
C ALA A 216 -12.01 17.37 6.85
N LYS A 217 -12.67 16.51 7.64
CA LYS A 217 -13.12 15.19 7.18
C LYS A 217 -14.12 15.32 6.04
N MET A 218 -15.04 16.29 6.09
CA MET A 218 -16.02 16.52 5.02
C MET A 218 -15.31 16.94 3.72
N ARG A 219 -14.31 17.82 3.81
CA ARG A 219 -13.46 18.18 2.66
C ARG A 219 -12.72 16.97 2.09
N TRP A 220 -12.12 16.12 2.93
CA TRP A 220 -11.37 14.95 2.46
C TRP A 220 -12.26 13.88 1.83
N GLY A 221 -13.44 13.67 2.41
CA GLY A 221 -14.43 12.72 1.93
C GLY A 221 -15.14 13.19 0.67
N ASN A 222 -15.13 14.50 0.37
CA ASN A 222 -15.88 15.07 -0.76
C ASN A 222 -17.36 14.62 -0.75
N GLY A 223 -17.97 14.61 0.44
CA GLY A 223 -19.35 14.13 0.64
C GLY A 223 -19.51 12.62 0.83
N ASP A 224 -18.45 11.81 0.72
CA ASP A 224 -18.53 10.36 0.94
C ASP A 224 -18.71 9.99 2.44
N PRO A 225 -19.87 9.44 2.84
CA PRO A 225 -20.14 9.04 4.22
C PRO A 225 -19.24 7.89 4.70
N PHE A 226 -18.80 7.00 3.81
CA PHE A 226 -17.94 5.88 4.18
C PHE A 226 -16.51 6.33 4.44
N TYR A 227 -15.97 7.16 3.54
CA TYR A 227 -14.67 7.78 3.74
C TYR A 227 -14.63 8.59 5.05
N THR A 228 -15.65 9.39 5.33
CA THR A 228 -15.71 10.19 6.56
C THR A 228 -15.81 9.31 7.82
N ALA A 229 -16.54 8.19 7.77
CA ALA A 229 -16.59 7.22 8.87
C ALA A 229 -15.21 6.58 9.12
N LYS A 230 -14.51 6.15 8.06
CA LYS A 230 -13.14 5.61 8.16
C LYS A 230 -12.16 6.60 8.77
N ILE A 231 -12.18 7.85 8.30
CA ILE A 231 -11.34 8.94 8.83
C ILE A 231 -11.65 9.21 10.31
N THR A 232 -12.93 9.13 10.70
CA THR A 232 -13.35 9.27 12.09
C THR A 232 -12.76 8.17 12.97
N LYS A 233 -12.73 6.91 12.50
CA LYS A 233 -12.07 5.80 13.23
C LYS A 233 -10.57 6.05 13.42
N ILE A 234 -9.88 6.56 12.40
CA ILE A 234 -8.45 6.93 12.48
C ILE A 234 -8.23 8.04 13.52
N PHE A 235 -9.02 9.10 13.46
CA PHE A 235 -8.95 10.20 14.42
C PHE A 235 -9.29 9.79 15.84
N ARG A 236 -10.17 8.80 16.03
CA ARG A 236 -10.46 8.24 17.35
C ARG A 236 -9.45 7.19 17.79
N GLY A 237 -8.51 6.78 16.94
CA GLY A 237 -7.57 5.72 17.26
C GLY A 237 -8.25 4.36 17.47
N CYS A 238 -9.29 4.08 16.71
CA CYS A 238 -9.98 2.79 16.66
C CYS A 238 -10.12 2.28 15.22
N PHE A 239 -9.18 2.65 14.35
CA PHE A 239 -9.15 2.22 12.95
C PHE A 239 -8.79 0.75 12.80
N LEU A 240 -7.88 0.26 13.65
CA LEU A 240 -7.49 -1.13 13.72
C LEU A 240 -7.82 -1.72 15.10
N THR A 241 -8.24 -2.98 15.10
CA THR A 241 -8.29 -3.83 16.28
C THR A 241 -6.87 -4.18 16.77
N GLU A 242 -6.79 -4.83 17.92
CA GLU A 242 -5.50 -5.27 18.45
C GLU A 242 -4.87 -6.34 17.56
N ASP A 243 -5.64 -7.33 17.13
CA ASP A 243 -5.11 -8.41 16.29
C ASP A 243 -4.70 -7.92 14.90
N GLU A 244 -5.44 -6.98 14.30
CA GLU A 244 -5.05 -6.32 13.05
C GLU A 244 -3.74 -5.53 13.20
N MET A 245 -3.54 -4.82 14.32
CA MET A 245 -2.28 -4.13 14.59
C MET A 245 -1.10 -5.11 14.76
N ARG A 246 -1.31 -6.23 15.47
CA ARG A 246 -0.31 -7.32 15.61
C ARG A 246 0.06 -7.87 14.24
N ARG A 247 -0.93 -8.18 13.39
CA ARG A 247 -0.74 -8.62 12.00
C ARG A 247 0.11 -7.63 11.22
N CYS A 248 -0.23 -6.35 11.28
CA CYS A 248 0.53 -5.31 10.57
C CYS A 248 2.00 -5.33 11.01
N VAL A 249 2.29 -5.28 12.32
CA VAL A 249 3.67 -5.21 12.81
C VAL A 249 4.47 -6.46 12.48
N VAL A 250 3.89 -7.66 12.59
CA VAL A 250 4.57 -8.91 12.24
C VAL A 250 4.97 -8.89 10.76
N ASN A 251 4.06 -8.47 9.89
CA ASN A 251 4.35 -8.34 8.47
C ASN A 251 5.40 -7.25 8.18
N LEU A 252 5.39 -6.13 8.91
CA LEU A 252 6.49 -5.15 8.82
C LEU A 252 7.84 -5.74 9.22
N ALA A 253 7.90 -6.51 10.31
CA ALA A 253 9.12 -7.18 10.75
C ALA A 253 9.60 -8.23 9.73
N ARG A 254 8.69 -8.98 9.11
CA ARG A 254 9.01 -9.87 7.98
C ARG A 254 9.66 -9.08 6.84
N GLY A 255 9.04 -8.00 6.41
CA GLY A 255 9.57 -7.15 5.35
C GLY A 255 10.94 -6.55 5.64
N PHE A 256 11.13 -5.98 6.83
CA PHE A 256 12.45 -5.45 7.19
C PHE A 256 13.50 -6.55 7.36
N GLY A 257 13.11 -7.72 7.87
CA GLY A 257 14.00 -8.88 7.91
C GLY A 257 14.41 -9.35 6.51
N MET A 258 13.50 -9.28 5.52
CA MET A 258 13.82 -9.61 4.13
C MET A 258 14.87 -8.65 3.55
N LEU A 259 14.71 -7.35 3.80
CA LEU A 259 15.74 -6.36 3.44
C LEU A 259 17.07 -6.64 4.16
N GLU A 260 17.05 -6.93 5.47
CA GLU A 260 18.26 -7.21 6.25
C GLU A 260 19.04 -8.38 5.68
N ARG A 261 18.35 -9.48 5.32
CA ARG A 261 19.00 -10.63 4.68
C ARG A 261 19.43 -10.36 3.25
N ALA A 262 18.67 -9.59 2.47
CA ALA A 262 19.08 -9.23 1.12
C ALA A 262 20.38 -8.39 1.09
N LEU A 263 20.67 -7.69 2.19
CA LEU A 263 21.84 -6.83 2.36
C LEU A 263 22.95 -7.49 3.21
N ASN A 264 22.79 -8.76 3.61
CA ASN A 264 23.69 -9.42 4.56
C ASN A 264 25.08 -9.73 3.98
N ASP A 265 25.20 -9.80 2.66
CA ASP A 265 26.46 -9.99 1.94
C ASP A 265 27.27 -8.70 1.82
N GLY A 266 26.78 -7.60 2.40
CA GLY A 266 27.46 -6.31 2.42
C GLY A 266 27.33 -5.51 1.13
N ARG A 267 26.49 -5.94 0.18
CA ARG A 267 26.23 -5.19 -1.06
C ARG A 267 25.79 -3.75 -0.79
N PRO A 268 26.16 -2.80 -1.66
CA PRO A 268 25.83 -1.38 -1.45
C PRO A 268 24.36 -1.05 -1.72
N PHE A 269 23.70 -1.81 -2.61
CA PHE A 269 22.33 -1.60 -3.10
C PHE A 269 21.61 -2.93 -3.29
N LEU A 270 20.27 -2.92 -3.44
CA LEU A 270 19.46 -4.14 -3.51
C LEU A 270 19.74 -4.96 -4.77
N VAL A 271 19.94 -4.30 -5.91
CA VAL A 271 20.15 -4.95 -7.21
C VAL A 271 21.43 -4.43 -7.87
N GLY A 272 22.47 -5.27 -7.88
CA GLY A 272 23.78 -4.90 -8.41
C GLY A 272 24.55 -3.91 -7.53
N ASP A 273 25.56 -3.26 -8.11
CA ASP A 273 26.50 -2.39 -7.39
C ASP A 273 26.13 -0.90 -7.43
N HIS A 274 25.02 -0.56 -8.09
CA HIS A 274 24.57 0.81 -8.32
C HIS A 274 23.16 1.05 -7.79
N LEU A 275 22.82 2.32 -7.55
CA LEU A 275 21.47 2.71 -7.13
C LEU A 275 20.47 2.34 -8.22
N THR A 276 19.42 1.62 -7.84
CA THR A 276 18.31 1.27 -8.74
C THR A 276 16.97 1.77 -8.19
N GLN A 277 15.91 1.61 -8.99
CA GLN A 277 14.55 1.88 -8.53
C GLN A 277 14.11 0.94 -7.39
N ALA A 278 14.77 -0.20 -7.17
CA ALA A 278 14.52 -1.06 -6.01
C ALA A 278 14.85 -0.32 -4.71
N ASP A 279 16.01 0.35 -4.67
CA ASP A 279 16.48 1.11 -3.51
C ASP A 279 15.59 2.32 -3.24
N ILE A 280 15.22 3.03 -4.32
CA ILE A 280 14.31 4.19 -4.25
C ILE A 280 12.93 3.76 -3.77
N ALA A 281 12.45 2.57 -4.14
CA ALA A 281 11.18 2.05 -3.66
C ALA A 281 11.20 1.76 -2.16
N ALA A 282 12.26 1.13 -1.63
CA ALA A 282 12.36 0.80 -0.21
C ALA A 282 12.43 2.04 0.71
N MET A 283 13.07 3.11 0.24
CA MET A 283 13.44 4.24 1.11
C MET A 283 12.28 4.93 1.85
N PRO A 284 11.15 5.29 1.21
CA PRO A 284 10.05 5.96 1.90
C PRO A 284 9.48 5.17 3.09
N ARG A 285 9.62 3.84 3.08
CA ARG A 285 9.20 2.94 4.18
C ARG A 285 10.19 2.94 5.32
N LEU A 286 11.49 2.99 5.02
CA LEU A 286 12.56 3.09 6.02
C LEU A 286 12.41 4.36 6.87
N ILE A 287 12.07 5.51 6.25
CA ILE A 287 11.80 6.76 7.00
C ILE A 287 10.71 6.56 8.07
N LYS A 288 9.68 5.76 7.76
CA LYS A 288 8.50 5.58 8.62
C LYS A 288 8.67 4.44 9.63
N ALA A 289 9.71 3.61 9.53
CA ALA A 289 9.85 2.39 10.34
C ALA A 289 9.77 2.65 11.85
N PRO A 290 10.53 3.62 12.42
CA PRO A 290 10.53 3.82 13.87
C PRO A 290 9.15 4.24 14.42
N GLY A 291 8.30 4.87 13.60
CA GLY A 291 6.97 5.36 14.02
C GLY A 291 5.91 4.30 14.09
N ASN A 292 6.16 3.24 13.36
CA ASN A 292 5.33 2.05 13.30
C ASN A 292 5.85 0.96 14.24
N GLY A 293 6.77 1.31 15.16
CA GLY A 293 7.27 0.41 16.20
C GLY A 293 8.39 -0.54 15.74
N VAL A 294 8.91 -0.41 14.52
CA VAL A 294 10.03 -1.24 14.01
C VAL A 294 11.32 -0.44 13.98
N MET A 295 12.41 -1.04 14.49
CA MET A 295 13.71 -0.36 14.66
C MET A 295 13.63 0.91 15.53
N ALA A 296 12.65 0.96 16.43
CA ALA A 296 12.42 2.08 17.33
C ALA A 296 13.47 2.16 18.45
N THR A 297 14.01 1.01 18.88
CA THR A 297 15.03 0.92 19.95
C THR A 297 16.44 0.68 19.39
N ALA A 298 17.46 0.96 20.20
CA ALA A 298 18.85 0.77 19.79
C ALA A 298 19.16 -0.71 19.52
N GLY A 299 18.63 -1.63 20.33
CA GLY A 299 18.79 -3.07 20.09
C GLY A 299 18.14 -3.52 18.78
N GLN A 300 16.94 -3.03 18.47
CA GLN A 300 16.26 -3.37 17.21
C GLN A 300 17.02 -2.83 15.99
N ARG A 301 17.64 -1.65 16.11
CA ARG A 301 18.54 -1.11 15.08
C ARG A 301 19.81 -1.95 14.93
N ALA A 302 20.38 -2.40 16.04
CA ALA A 302 21.54 -3.29 16.01
C ALA A 302 21.20 -4.64 15.35
N ALA A 303 19.99 -5.17 15.57
CA ALA A 303 19.48 -6.37 14.91
C ALA A 303 19.16 -6.18 13.40
N HIS A 304 19.12 -4.94 12.91
CA HIS A 304 18.89 -4.58 11.51
C HIS A 304 20.04 -3.71 10.97
N SER A 305 21.28 -4.08 11.29
CA SER A 305 22.45 -3.26 11.01
C SER A 305 22.70 -3.05 9.52
N HIS A 306 22.41 -4.05 8.67
CA HIS A 306 22.58 -3.93 7.23
C HIS A 306 21.60 -2.93 6.63
N VAL A 307 20.33 -2.98 7.07
CA VAL A 307 19.29 -2.02 6.69
C VAL A 307 19.61 -0.61 7.17
N VAL A 308 20.11 -0.46 8.41
CA VAL A 308 20.51 0.85 8.95
C VAL A 308 21.66 1.44 8.12
N ASN A 309 22.70 0.66 7.83
CA ASN A 309 23.83 1.10 7.00
C ASN A 309 23.39 1.47 5.57
N PHE A 310 22.50 0.68 4.99
CA PHE A 310 21.88 0.96 3.70
C PHE A 310 21.10 2.27 3.71
N PHE A 311 20.27 2.50 4.73
CA PHE A 311 19.51 3.75 4.89
C PHE A 311 20.42 4.98 5.04
N GLU A 312 21.49 4.87 5.83
CA GLU A 312 22.49 5.94 5.97
C GLU A 312 23.19 6.25 4.65
N ARG A 313 23.48 5.25 3.83
CA ARG A 313 24.07 5.43 2.50
C ARG A 313 23.13 6.20 1.58
N LEU A 314 21.85 5.84 1.55
CA LEU A 314 20.83 6.50 0.73
C LEU A 314 20.63 7.97 1.15
N THR A 315 20.53 8.24 2.45
CA THR A 315 20.25 9.59 2.97
C THR A 315 21.38 10.59 2.75
N LYS A 316 22.61 10.13 2.54
CA LYS A 316 23.76 10.99 2.18
C LYS A 316 23.73 11.48 0.73
N ARG A 317 22.88 10.92 -0.13
CA ARG A 317 22.81 11.31 -1.54
C ARG A 317 22.08 12.65 -1.72
N PRO A 318 22.52 13.53 -2.65
CA PRO A 318 21.91 14.85 -2.84
C PRO A 318 20.41 14.82 -3.14
N ALA A 319 19.93 13.84 -3.92
CA ALA A 319 18.52 13.69 -4.25
C ALA A 319 17.63 13.52 -2.99
N PHE A 320 18.20 12.93 -1.93
CA PHE A 320 17.51 12.58 -0.69
C PHE A 320 17.51 13.73 0.33
N ALA A 321 18.36 14.74 0.17
CA ALA A 321 18.52 15.83 1.14
C ALA A 321 17.22 16.58 1.47
N LYS A 322 16.30 16.71 0.51
CA LYS A 322 14.98 17.35 0.74
C LYS A 322 14.06 16.54 1.66
N PHE A 323 14.27 15.23 1.72
CA PHE A 323 13.50 14.30 2.55
C PHE A 323 14.25 13.84 3.81
N ALA A 324 15.57 14.05 3.85
CA ALA A 324 16.48 13.62 4.90
C ALA A 324 17.17 14.83 5.55
N ARG A 325 16.42 15.77 6.14
CA ARG A 325 17.09 16.83 6.91
C ARG A 325 17.79 16.20 8.13
N PRO A 326 19.00 16.64 8.51
CA PRO A 326 19.77 16.06 9.61
C PRO A 326 19.06 16.11 10.98
N ASP A 327 18.09 17.01 11.15
CA ASP A 327 17.24 17.11 12.35
C ASP A 327 16.01 16.18 12.30
N THR A 328 15.71 15.62 11.12
CA THR A 328 14.44 14.93 10.87
C THR A 328 14.46 13.40 10.91
N VAL A 329 15.62 12.80 10.65
CA VAL A 329 15.77 11.34 10.62
C VAL A 329 17.09 10.96 11.26
N VAL A 330 17.24 11.20 12.57
CA VAL A 330 18.42 10.69 13.29
C VAL A 330 18.06 9.37 13.93
N TRP A 331 18.54 8.28 13.32
CA TRP A 331 18.68 6.97 13.94
C TRP A 331 19.79 7.04 15.01
N SER A 332 19.70 7.96 15.98
CA SER A 332 20.79 8.18 16.93
C SER A 332 20.96 7.00 17.88
N SER A 333 22.21 6.66 18.15
CA SER A 333 22.67 5.47 18.86
C SER A 333 22.51 5.48 20.38
N GLY A 334 21.96 6.54 21.01
CA GLY A 334 22.06 6.69 22.48
C GLY A 334 20.86 7.26 23.24
N SER A 335 19.79 7.70 22.57
CA SER A 335 18.59 8.20 23.27
C SER A 335 17.36 7.73 22.50
N GLY A 336 16.27 7.42 23.22
CA GLY A 336 15.01 6.91 22.65
C GLY A 336 14.50 7.71 21.44
N PRO A 337 13.49 7.19 20.70
CA PRO A 337 13.11 7.71 19.40
C PRO A 337 12.79 9.22 19.43
N LYS A 338 13.66 10.03 18.82
CA LYS A 338 13.37 11.43 18.50
C LYS A 338 12.53 11.44 17.22
N PHE A 339 11.22 11.54 17.39
CA PHE A 339 10.23 11.24 16.34
C PHE A 339 9.91 12.43 15.44
N LEU A 340 10.85 12.91 14.61
CA LEU A 340 10.69 14.26 14.08
C LEU A 340 10.98 14.47 12.60
N GLY A 341 10.16 13.90 11.70
CA GLY A 341 10.05 14.51 10.36
C GLY A 341 9.45 13.66 9.26
N ALA A 342 9.02 12.44 9.56
CA ALA A 342 8.49 11.51 8.56
C ALA A 342 7.15 11.96 7.93
N THR A 343 6.43 12.92 8.51
CA THR A 343 5.00 13.16 8.24
C THR A 343 4.66 14.49 7.58
N GLY A 344 5.64 15.34 7.23
CA GLY A 344 5.36 16.63 6.58
C GLY A 344 4.63 17.66 7.46
N PHE A 345 4.22 17.31 8.68
CA PHE A 345 3.76 18.27 9.68
C PHE A 345 4.94 19.19 10.02
N GLY A 346 4.78 20.49 9.78
CA GLY A 346 5.84 21.49 9.78
C GLY A 346 6.95 21.24 10.79
N SER A 347 8.13 20.88 10.28
CA SER A 347 9.34 20.55 11.04
C SER A 347 9.91 21.71 11.88
N LYS A 348 9.31 22.92 11.81
CA LYS A 348 9.72 24.05 12.64
C LYS A 348 9.14 24.02 14.07
N TYR A 349 8.11 23.22 14.35
CA TYR A 349 7.31 23.38 15.58
C TYR A 349 7.17 22.15 16.47
N LEU A 350 7.47 20.94 15.95
CA LEU A 350 7.39 19.70 16.73
C LEU A 350 8.73 19.35 17.41
N ASN A 351 9.81 20.05 17.07
CA ASN A 351 11.16 19.75 17.53
C ASN A 351 11.25 19.72 19.06
N GLY A 352 11.51 18.53 19.62
CA GLY A 352 11.77 18.30 21.03
C GLY A 352 10.57 17.84 21.89
N ILE A 353 9.37 17.67 21.35
CA ILE A 353 8.21 17.19 22.15
C ILE A 353 8.16 15.66 22.18
N PRO A 354 8.25 15.00 23.36
CA PRO A 354 8.09 13.57 23.50
C PRO A 354 6.73 13.05 22.99
N TRP A 355 6.75 11.89 22.33
CA TRP A 355 5.54 11.24 21.79
C TRP A 355 4.39 11.07 22.81
N PRO A 356 4.62 10.63 24.06
CA PRO A 356 3.55 10.53 25.05
C PRO A 356 2.85 11.86 25.34
N ILE A 357 3.59 12.97 25.27
CA ILE A 357 3.06 14.32 25.50
C ILE A 357 2.18 14.73 24.32
N LEU A 358 2.57 14.45 23.07
CA LEU A 358 1.72 14.72 21.90
C LEU A 358 0.39 13.96 21.97
N VAL A 359 0.43 12.68 22.36
CA VAL A 359 -0.78 11.86 22.53
C VAL A 359 -1.67 12.43 23.64
N ALA A 360 -1.10 12.77 24.79
CA ALA A 360 -1.86 13.32 25.91
C ALA A 360 -2.54 14.65 25.56
N ILE A 361 -1.81 15.57 24.92
CA ILE A 361 -2.35 16.86 24.48
C ILE A 361 -3.46 16.65 23.45
N GLY A 362 -3.24 15.81 22.43
CA GLY A 362 -4.24 15.53 21.40
C GLY A 362 -5.52 14.96 21.99
N ASN A 363 -5.41 13.93 22.85
CA ASN A 363 -6.55 13.31 23.51
C ASN A 363 -7.32 14.30 24.41
N TRP A 364 -6.62 15.15 25.15
CA TRP A 364 -7.23 16.18 25.99
C TRP A 364 -8.00 17.22 25.17
N ARG A 365 -7.41 17.71 24.06
CA ARG A 365 -8.05 18.71 23.19
C ARG A 365 -9.35 18.24 22.56
N THR A 366 -9.44 16.95 22.25
CA THR A 366 -10.54 16.39 21.46
C THR A 366 -11.52 15.56 22.28
N GLY A 367 -11.21 15.25 23.54
CA GLY A 367 -11.99 14.34 24.39
C GLY A 367 -11.94 12.88 23.95
N THR A 368 -11.05 12.52 23.01
CA THR A 368 -10.95 11.15 22.48
C THR A 368 -9.88 10.34 23.21
N ARG A 369 -10.06 9.02 23.32
CA ARG A 369 -9.03 8.11 23.83
C ARG A 369 -8.25 7.49 22.69
N PHE A 370 -6.92 7.42 22.83
CA PHE A 370 -6.07 6.75 21.88
C PHE A 370 -5.73 5.33 22.33
N ARG A 371 -5.99 4.33 21.47
CA ARG A 371 -5.49 2.97 21.67
C ARG A 371 -4.17 2.79 20.91
N ARG A 372 -3.07 2.75 21.65
CA ARG A 372 -1.75 2.36 21.12
C ARG A 372 -1.50 0.89 21.44
N MET A 373 -0.98 0.15 20.47
CA MET A 373 -0.36 -1.13 20.78
C MET A 373 1.04 -0.87 21.39
N PRO A 374 1.36 -1.38 22.59
CA PRO A 374 2.69 -1.19 23.15
C PRO A 374 3.71 -1.97 22.32
N TRP A 375 4.76 -1.34 21.80
CA TRP A 375 5.72 -2.00 20.88
C TRP A 375 6.37 -3.26 21.46
N ARG A 376 6.61 -3.26 22.77
CA ARG A 376 7.17 -4.37 23.53
C ARG A 376 6.24 -5.59 23.60
N THR A 377 4.98 -5.49 23.15
CA THR A 377 4.08 -6.65 23.09
C THR A 377 4.26 -7.47 21.81
N ILE A 378 5.10 -7.02 20.86
CA ILE A 378 5.19 -7.63 19.52
C ILE A 378 6.62 -7.93 19.12
N MET A 379 7.60 -7.18 19.61
CA MET A 379 9.02 -7.41 19.29
C MET A 379 9.90 -7.11 20.50
N THR A 380 10.86 -7.98 20.75
CA THR A 380 11.90 -7.79 21.76
C THR A 380 12.88 -6.68 21.35
N ASP A 381 13.71 -6.26 22.30
CA ASP A 381 14.78 -5.29 22.03
C ASP A 381 15.88 -5.88 21.13
N ASP A 382 16.08 -7.21 21.08
CA ASP A 382 17.00 -7.87 20.14
C ASP A 382 16.38 -8.17 18.76
N GLY A 383 15.19 -7.62 18.46
CA GLY A 383 14.56 -7.70 17.14
C GLY A 383 13.80 -9.00 16.84
N ARG A 384 13.59 -9.86 17.85
CA ARG A 384 12.77 -11.09 17.72
C ARG A 384 11.28 -10.77 17.90
N LEU A 385 10.44 -11.37 17.06
CA LEU A 385 8.99 -11.25 17.18
C LEU A 385 8.48 -12.01 18.42
N LEU A 386 7.69 -11.32 19.25
CA LEU A 386 6.95 -11.86 20.41
C LEU A 386 5.59 -12.34 19.92
N ALA A 387 5.56 -13.54 19.37
CA ALA A 387 4.42 -14.07 18.63
C ALA A 387 3.41 -14.81 19.52
N GLY A 388 2.78 -14.17 20.51
CA GLY A 388 1.74 -14.82 21.33
C GLY A 388 2.16 -16.17 21.96
N GLY A 389 3.47 -16.40 22.08
CA GLY A 389 4.17 -17.66 22.33
C GLY A 389 5.67 -17.46 22.05
N ASP A 390 6.51 -18.30 22.67
CA ASP A 390 7.98 -18.14 22.72
C ASP A 390 8.72 -18.50 21.42
N ALA A 391 8.02 -18.79 20.32
CA ALA A 391 8.64 -19.23 19.07
C ALA A 391 8.99 -18.03 18.16
N PRO A 392 10.27 -17.85 17.78
CA PRO A 392 10.65 -16.81 16.84
C PRO A 392 10.07 -17.11 15.45
N VAL A 393 9.49 -16.10 14.81
CA VAL A 393 9.13 -16.16 13.38
C VAL A 393 10.43 -16.25 12.59
N GLU A 394 10.60 -17.34 11.84
CA GLU A 394 11.77 -17.54 11.00
C GLU A 394 11.73 -16.57 9.83
N LEU A 395 12.59 -15.57 9.87
CA LEU A 395 12.67 -14.54 8.84
C LEU A 395 13.47 -15.11 7.65
N ARG A 396 12.90 -15.14 6.42
CA ARG A 396 13.55 -15.63 5.19
C ARG A 396 13.90 -14.54 4.17
N ALA A 397 15.00 -14.70 3.43
CA ALA A 397 15.41 -13.73 2.41
C ALA A 397 14.39 -13.71 1.28
N MET A 398 14.40 -12.67 0.44
CA MET A 398 13.67 -12.75 -0.82
C MET A 398 14.25 -13.88 -1.67
N PRO A 399 13.47 -14.91 -2.01
CA PRO A 399 13.95 -15.98 -2.85
C PRO A 399 14.13 -15.46 -4.26
N SER A 400 15.33 -15.66 -4.81
CA SER A 400 15.59 -15.42 -6.24
C SER A 400 15.50 -16.70 -7.04
N ARG A 401 15.86 -17.86 -6.45
CA ARG A 401 15.84 -19.16 -7.13
C ARG A 401 15.47 -20.31 -6.19
N GLU A 402 14.76 -21.29 -6.73
CA GLU A 402 14.58 -22.65 -6.20
C GLU A 402 15.39 -23.68 -7.00
N LYS A 403 15.32 -24.95 -6.60
CA LYS A 403 15.88 -26.02 -7.43
C LYS A 403 15.16 -26.03 -8.79
N PRO A 404 15.90 -26.12 -9.91
CA PRO A 404 15.31 -26.17 -11.24
C PRO A 404 14.26 -27.27 -11.35
N CYS A 405 13.12 -26.96 -11.97
CA CYS A 405 11.97 -27.86 -12.10
C CYS A 405 12.01 -28.71 -13.39
N GLY A 406 13.18 -28.85 -14.03
CA GLY A 406 13.30 -29.46 -15.35
C GLY A 406 12.57 -28.61 -16.40
N ASN A 407 11.91 -29.25 -17.37
CA ASN A 407 11.14 -28.54 -18.42
C ASN A 407 9.69 -28.20 -17.97
N VAL A 408 9.50 -27.83 -16.70
CA VAL A 408 8.19 -27.54 -16.12
C VAL A 408 8.21 -26.21 -15.38
N ARG A 409 7.24 -25.35 -15.68
CA ARG A 409 6.93 -24.12 -14.96
C ARG A 409 5.80 -24.38 -13.97
N ARG A 410 5.97 -24.00 -12.71
CA ARG A 410 4.93 -24.16 -11.67
C ARG A 410 4.40 -22.80 -11.27
N ILE A 411 3.08 -22.65 -11.23
CA ILE A 411 2.43 -21.41 -10.84
C ILE A 411 1.48 -21.72 -9.70
N TYR A 412 1.82 -21.20 -8.53
CA TYR A 412 1.01 -21.27 -7.32
C TYR A 412 -0.05 -20.19 -7.40
N VAL A 413 -1.32 -20.60 -7.44
CA VAL A 413 -2.48 -19.71 -7.58
C VAL A 413 -3.51 -20.02 -6.50
N ASN A 414 -4.41 -19.10 -6.24
CA ASN A 414 -5.70 -19.44 -5.63
C ASN A 414 -6.78 -19.06 -6.64
N GLN A 415 -7.54 -20.04 -7.10
CA GLN A 415 -8.48 -19.80 -8.20
C GLN A 415 -9.66 -18.90 -7.81
N ALA A 416 -9.92 -18.67 -6.52
CA ALA A 416 -10.92 -17.71 -6.04
C ALA A 416 -10.35 -16.28 -5.91
N MET A 417 -9.04 -16.07 -6.06
CA MET A 417 -8.43 -14.74 -5.97
C MET A 417 -8.42 -14.03 -7.33
N SER A 418 -8.98 -12.82 -7.38
CA SER A 418 -9.05 -12.02 -8.62
C SER A 418 -7.69 -11.65 -9.22
N LEU A 419 -6.62 -11.62 -8.42
CA LEU A 419 -5.24 -11.40 -8.88
C LEU A 419 -4.57 -12.63 -9.49
N CYS A 420 -5.16 -13.83 -9.36
CA CYS A 420 -4.63 -15.05 -9.98
C CYS A 420 -5.18 -15.28 -11.39
N ALA A 421 -6.43 -14.86 -11.65
CA ALA A 421 -7.08 -15.02 -12.96
C ALA A 421 -6.27 -14.42 -14.14
N PRO A 422 -5.61 -13.25 -14.03
CA PRO A 422 -4.81 -12.70 -15.13
C PRO A 422 -3.71 -13.63 -15.64
N VAL A 423 -3.08 -14.39 -14.76
CA VAL A 423 -2.01 -15.33 -15.15
C VAL A 423 -2.58 -16.45 -16.00
N GLY A 424 -3.71 -17.03 -15.60
CA GLY A 424 -4.39 -18.07 -16.37
C GLY A 424 -4.82 -17.59 -17.76
N ILE A 425 -5.40 -16.39 -17.85
CA ILE A 425 -5.84 -15.81 -19.12
C ILE A 425 -4.64 -15.62 -20.07
N ILE A 426 -3.53 -15.06 -19.59
CA ILE A 426 -2.33 -14.87 -20.43
C ILE A 426 -1.77 -16.19 -20.93
N LEU A 427 -1.75 -17.24 -20.10
CA LEU A 427 -1.22 -18.54 -20.52
C LEU A 427 -2.05 -19.15 -21.66
N ASP A 428 -3.38 -19.13 -21.54
CA ASP A 428 -4.26 -19.67 -22.57
C ASP A 428 -4.18 -18.83 -23.86
N GLU A 429 -4.14 -17.50 -23.73
CA GLU A 429 -3.99 -16.58 -24.86
C GLU A 429 -2.66 -16.74 -25.60
N LEU A 430 -1.55 -16.90 -24.88
CA LEU A 430 -0.25 -17.19 -25.49
C LEU A 430 -0.25 -18.55 -26.20
N ALA A 431 -1.01 -19.51 -25.68
CA ALA A 431 -1.15 -20.82 -26.30
C ALA A 431 -1.92 -20.76 -27.63
N ASP A 432 -3.03 -20.01 -27.66
CA ASP A 432 -3.84 -19.82 -28.86
C ASP A 432 -3.09 -19.12 -29.99
N LEU A 433 -2.11 -18.26 -29.68
CA LEU A 433 -1.27 -17.59 -30.67
C LEU A 433 -0.26 -18.52 -31.37
N GLY A 434 -0.26 -19.83 -31.07
CA GLY A 434 0.76 -20.78 -31.55
C GLY A 434 2.16 -20.51 -30.98
N LYS A 435 2.27 -19.55 -30.05
CA LYS A 435 3.52 -19.17 -29.39
C LYS A 435 3.90 -20.13 -28.27
N THR A 436 3.04 -21.13 -27.99
CA THR A 436 3.37 -22.28 -27.15
C THR A 436 3.55 -23.59 -27.92
N ALA A 437 3.45 -23.58 -29.27
CA ALA A 437 3.37 -24.80 -30.08
C ALA A 437 4.61 -25.02 -30.98
N GLY A 438 5.80 -25.03 -30.37
CA GLY A 438 7.05 -25.53 -30.97
C GLY A 438 7.69 -26.60 -30.08
N GLU A 439 8.32 -27.61 -30.68
CA GLU A 439 8.89 -28.77 -29.97
C GLU A 439 9.91 -28.38 -28.89
N GLU A 440 9.81 -29.06 -27.73
CA GLU A 440 10.51 -28.83 -26.44
C GLU A 440 10.08 -27.63 -25.56
N GLN A 441 8.87 -27.10 -25.67
CA GLN A 441 8.41 -26.06 -24.72
C GLN A 441 8.10 -26.57 -23.30
N PRO A 442 8.34 -25.75 -22.25
CA PRO A 442 8.03 -26.12 -20.88
C PRO A 442 6.52 -26.27 -20.65
N SER A 443 6.14 -27.36 -19.98
CA SER A 443 4.75 -27.51 -19.50
C SER A 443 4.46 -26.58 -18.33
N PHE A 444 3.23 -26.04 -18.26
CA PHE A 444 2.78 -25.26 -17.10
C PHE A 444 1.92 -26.13 -16.17
N ILE A 445 2.20 -26.05 -14.88
CA ILE A 445 1.36 -26.65 -13.83
C ILE A 445 0.81 -25.52 -12.96
N LEU A 446 -0.52 -25.39 -12.93
CA LEU A 446 -1.22 -24.55 -11.97
C LEU A 446 -1.41 -25.35 -10.67
N GLU A 447 -0.79 -24.91 -9.58
CA GLU A 447 -0.96 -25.48 -8.25
C GLU A 447 -1.92 -24.61 -7.45
N ASP A 448 -3.09 -25.14 -7.13
CA ASP A 448 -4.06 -24.41 -6.31
C ASP A 448 -3.67 -24.45 -4.82
N VAL A 449 -3.56 -23.26 -4.23
CA VAL A 449 -3.17 -23.02 -2.84
C VAL A 449 -4.41 -22.55 -2.10
N ASN A 450 -4.86 -23.34 -1.12
CA ASN A 450 -6.05 -23.02 -0.33
C ASN A 450 -5.77 -21.89 0.70
N ALA A 451 -5.87 -20.64 0.24
CA ALA A 451 -5.67 -19.46 1.07
C ALA A 451 -6.74 -19.29 2.16
N ALA A 452 -7.95 -19.84 1.98
CA ALA A 452 -9.00 -19.79 3.00
C ALA A 452 -8.62 -20.56 4.27
N LEU A 453 -7.80 -21.61 4.17
CA LEU A 453 -7.21 -22.32 5.32
C LEU A 453 -5.80 -21.84 5.67
N GLY A 454 -5.30 -20.80 5.00
CA GLY A 454 -3.96 -20.25 5.23
C GLY A 454 -2.81 -21.03 4.59
N ALA A 455 -3.07 -21.94 3.64
CA ALA A 455 -2.00 -22.74 3.00
C ALA A 455 -0.91 -21.90 2.30
N ASN A 456 -1.25 -20.67 1.92
CA ASN A 456 -0.32 -19.67 1.39
C ASN A 456 0.71 -19.18 2.43
N PHE A 457 0.49 -19.44 3.72
CA PHE A 457 1.46 -19.21 4.78
C PHE A 457 2.15 -20.50 5.24
N SER A 458 1.99 -21.61 4.50
CA SER A 458 2.71 -22.85 4.81
C SER A 458 4.22 -22.66 4.73
N ALA A 459 4.98 -23.45 5.50
CA ALA A 459 6.43 -23.36 5.51
C ALA A 459 7.06 -23.58 4.11
N SER A 460 6.41 -24.36 3.25
CA SER A 460 6.83 -24.57 1.85
C SER A 460 6.51 -23.38 0.95
N HIS A 461 5.36 -22.72 1.10
CA HIS A 461 5.06 -21.52 0.30
C HIS A 461 5.89 -20.32 0.72
N LEU A 462 6.13 -20.15 2.02
CA LEU A 462 6.95 -19.06 2.55
C LEU A 462 8.43 -19.16 2.16
N THR A 463 8.92 -20.28 1.58
CA THR A 463 10.25 -20.28 0.92
C THR A 463 10.22 -19.48 -0.39
N ARG A 464 9.09 -19.43 -1.09
CA ARG A 464 8.89 -18.81 -2.41
C ARG A 464 8.35 -17.39 -2.31
N MET A 465 7.48 -17.14 -1.35
CA MET A 465 6.96 -15.83 -1.06
C MET A 465 6.83 -15.65 0.45
N PRO A 466 7.82 -15.02 1.12
CA PRO A 466 7.83 -14.86 2.58
C PRO A 466 6.65 -14.06 3.16
N TRP A 467 5.81 -13.48 2.28
CA TRP A 467 4.58 -12.77 2.63
C TRP A 467 3.30 -13.59 2.43
N GLY A 468 3.40 -14.79 1.86
CA GLY A 468 2.24 -15.62 1.52
C GLY A 468 1.35 -15.07 0.40
N GLU A 469 1.83 -14.11 -0.39
CA GLU A 469 1.06 -13.61 -1.54
C GLU A 469 0.99 -14.66 -2.66
N LEU A 470 -0.08 -14.58 -3.43
CA LEU A 470 -0.34 -15.34 -4.65
C LEU A 470 -0.73 -14.37 -5.78
N PRO A 471 -0.40 -14.68 -7.05
CA PRO A 471 0.27 -15.88 -7.51
C PRO A 471 1.81 -15.81 -7.40
N VAL A 472 2.46 -16.97 -7.48
CA VAL A 472 3.93 -17.11 -7.56
C VAL A 472 4.28 -18.08 -8.69
N LEU A 473 5.19 -17.68 -9.57
CA LEU A 473 5.76 -18.52 -10.63
C LEU A 473 7.14 -19.04 -10.19
N VAL A 474 7.40 -20.32 -10.44
CA VAL A 474 8.74 -20.91 -10.45
C VAL A 474 9.03 -21.35 -11.88
N ASP A 475 10.01 -20.73 -12.52
CA ASP A 475 10.42 -21.01 -13.88
C ASP A 475 11.32 -22.25 -13.97
N THR A 476 11.60 -22.74 -15.17
CA THR A 476 12.35 -23.98 -15.44
C THR A 476 13.76 -23.97 -14.86
N ASP A 477 14.41 -22.82 -14.90
CA ASP A 477 15.74 -22.56 -14.34
C ASP A 477 15.73 -22.32 -12.82
N GLY A 478 14.55 -22.45 -12.20
CA GLY A 478 14.32 -22.23 -10.78
C GLY A 478 14.06 -20.76 -10.42
N LEU A 479 14.04 -19.82 -11.36
CA LEU A 479 13.73 -18.42 -11.08
C LEU A 479 12.34 -18.29 -10.42
N VAL A 480 12.30 -17.63 -9.25
CA VAL A 480 11.04 -17.35 -8.55
C VAL A 480 10.56 -15.96 -8.95
N VAL A 481 9.35 -15.85 -9.49
CA VAL A 481 8.74 -14.58 -9.90
C VAL A 481 7.43 -14.39 -9.14
N TYR A 482 7.28 -13.26 -8.47
CA TYR A 482 6.06 -12.93 -7.72
C TYR A 482 5.51 -11.57 -8.09
N GLY A 483 4.21 -11.43 -7.83
CA GLY A 483 3.40 -10.30 -8.24
C GLY A 483 2.81 -10.52 -9.62
N THR A 484 1.48 -10.46 -9.71
CA THR A 484 0.73 -10.77 -10.93
C THR A 484 1.28 -10.03 -12.14
N MET A 485 1.55 -8.72 -12.03
CA MET A 485 2.05 -7.93 -13.17
C MET A 485 3.44 -8.39 -13.62
N ASN A 486 4.32 -8.73 -12.67
CA ASN A 486 5.66 -9.21 -12.98
C ASN A 486 5.62 -10.57 -13.66
N ILE A 487 4.75 -11.48 -13.20
CA ILE A 487 4.53 -12.78 -13.82
C ILE A 487 3.97 -12.59 -15.24
N CYS A 488 2.95 -11.75 -15.40
CA CYS A 488 2.37 -11.44 -16.71
C CYS A 488 3.38 -10.83 -17.69
N GLU A 489 4.17 -9.83 -17.26
CA GLU A 489 5.23 -9.24 -18.10
C GLU A 489 6.33 -10.26 -18.44
N HIS A 490 6.74 -11.10 -17.48
CA HIS A 490 7.75 -12.15 -17.70
C HIS A 490 7.29 -13.18 -18.74
N LEU A 491 6.04 -13.62 -18.66
CA LEU A 491 5.43 -14.55 -19.63
C LEU A 491 5.30 -13.92 -21.02
N VAL A 492 4.89 -12.65 -21.08
CA VAL A 492 4.72 -11.90 -22.34
C VAL A 492 6.06 -11.54 -22.98
N GLN A 493 7.09 -11.24 -22.19
CA GLN A 493 8.43 -10.90 -22.70
C GLN A 493 9.05 -12.06 -23.49
N ALA A 494 8.75 -13.31 -23.14
CA ALA A 494 9.14 -14.48 -23.93
C ALA A 494 8.44 -14.56 -25.30
N SER A 495 7.43 -13.70 -25.54
CA SER A 495 6.56 -13.69 -26.72
C SER A 495 6.35 -12.26 -27.25
N VAL A 496 7.44 -11.62 -27.71
CA VAL A 496 7.51 -10.18 -28.08
C VAL A 496 6.39 -9.74 -29.04
N GLU A 497 5.96 -10.60 -29.95
CA GLU A 497 4.90 -10.29 -30.93
C GLU A 497 3.46 -10.41 -30.36
N SER A 498 3.27 -10.66 -29.07
CA SER A 498 1.95 -10.99 -28.50
C SER A 498 0.97 -9.82 -28.41
N GLY A 499 1.45 -8.57 -28.47
CA GLY A 499 0.61 -7.37 -28.42
C GLY A 499 -0.01 -7.05 -27.04
N PHE A 500 0.23 -7.87 -26.00
CA PHE A 500 -0.35 -7.65 -24.67
C PHE A 500 0.28 -6.47 -23.92
N MET A 501 1.53 -6.14 -24.22
CA MET A 501 2.20 -4.92 -23.76
C MET A 501 2.35 -3.97 -24.94
N LEU A 502 1.72 -2.79 -24.83
CA LEU A 502 1.82 -1.76 -25.86
C LEU A 502 3.25 -1.24 -26.01
N GLU A 503 3.58 -0.82 -27.22
CA GLU A 503 4.90 -0.27 -27.54
C GLU A 503 5.09 1.17 -27.03
N GLY A 504 6.33 1.63 -27.04
CA GLY A 504 6.70 2.97 -26.57
C GLY A 504 6.58 3.17 -25.05
N ALA A 505 7.09 4.28 -24.56
CA ALA A 505 7.03 4.60 -23.13
C ALA A 505 5.59 4.84 -22.67
N ASN A 506 4.79 5.61 -23.44
CA ASN A 506 3.41 5.94 -23.08
C ASN A 506 2.51 4.69 -23.02
N GLY A 507 2.58 3.82 -24.04
CA GLY A 507 1.81 2.57 -24.07
C GLY A 507 2.13 1.65 -22.89
N ARG A 508 3.42 1.34 -22.67
CA ARG A 508 3.84 0.51 -21.52
C ARG A 508 3.44 1.10 -20.17
N ALA A 509 3.55 2.42 -20.02
CA ALA A 509 3.18 3.11 -18.79
C ALA A 509 1.67 3.09 -18.54
N SER A 510 0.86 3.24 -19.59
CA SER A 510 -0.59 3.19 -19.46
C SER A 510 -1.06 1.80 -19.01
N VAL A 511 -0.50 0.72 -19.58
CA VAL A 511 -0.82 -0.65 -19.17
C VAL A 511 -0.47 -0.88 -17.69
N ARG A 512 0.74 -0.46 -17.26
CA ARG A 512 1.18 -0.57 -15.85
C ARG A 512 0.35 0.29 -14.90
N LYS A 513 -0.12 1.45 -15.36
CA LYS A 513 -0.98 2.36 -14.62
C LYS A 513 -2.33 1.70 -14.33
N TRP A 514 -2.95 1.05 -15.30
CA TRP A 514 -4.19 0.29 -15.09
C TRP A 514 -3.99 -0.93 -14.21
N ALA A 515 -2.96 -1.75 -14.45
CA ALA A 515 -2.67 -2.92 -13.62
C ALA A 515 -2.38 -2.53 -12.15
N GLY A 516 -1.59 -1.48 -11.94
CA GLY A 516 -1.31 -0.93 -10.61
C GLY A 516 -2.56 -0.39 -9.92
N TRP A 517 -3.39 0.34 -10.65
CA TRP A 517 -4.66 0.86 -10.14
C TRP A 517 -5.65 -0.26 -9.77
N SER A 518 -5.75 -1.31 -10.59
CA SER A 518 -6.55 -2.51 -10.31
C SER A 518 -6.16 -3.14 -8.97
N LYS A 519 -4.87 -3.25 -8.66
CA LYS A 519 -4.42 -3.72 -7.34
C LYS A 519 -4.78 -2.74 -6.22
N THR A 520 -4.38 -1.47 -6.35
CA THR A 520 -4.43 -0.51 -5.22
C THR A 520 -5.82 0.08 -4.95
N ALA A 521 -6.70 0.14 -5.95
CA ALA A 521 -8.04 0.70 -5.83
C ALA A 521 -9.13 -0.37 -5.70
N TRP A 522 -8.99 -1.54 -6.34
CA TRP A 522 -10.06 -2.55 -6.35
C TRP A 522 -9.73 -3.75 -5.48
N HIS A 523 -8.61 -4.41 -5.75
CA HIS A 523 -8.33 -5.74 -5.21
C HIS A 523 -8.43 -5.75 -3.68
N TYR A 524 -7.87 -4.75 -3.00
CA TYR A 524 -7.95 -4.67 -1.54
C TYR A 524 -9.37 -4.53 -0.96
N GLN A 525 -10.32 -3.95 -1.70
CA GLN A 525 -11.71 -3.95 -1.25
C GLN A 525 -12.40 -5.29 -1.56
N LEU A 526 -12.09 -5.88 -2.71
CA LEU A 526 -12.59 -7.20 -3.07
C LEU A 526 -12.06 -8.29 -2.14
N GLU A 527 -10.83 -8.19 -1.66
CA GLU A 527 -10.26 -9.14 -0.69
C GLU A 527 -11.08 -9.14 0.61
N LYS A 528 -11.50 -7.97 1.10
CA LYS A 528 -12.36 -7.88 2.28
C LYS A 528 -13.73 -8.52 2.06
N LEU A 529 -14.31 -8.28 0.89
CA LEU A 529 -15.56 -8.91 0.47
C LEU A 529 -15.40 -10.42 0.25
N TYR A 530 -14.24 -10.88 -0.22
CA TYR A 530 -13.92 -12.30 -0.34
C TYR A 530 -13.91 -12.97 1.03
N TRP A 531 -13.24 -12.38 2.02
CA TRP A 531 -13.24 -12.93 3.37
C TRP A 531 -14.63 -12.93 4.02
N ALA A 532 -15.39 -11.86 3.86
CA ALA A 532 -16.73 -11.72 4.43
C ALA A 532 -17.79 -12.59 3.73
N ASP A 533 -17.84 -12.59 2.40
CA ASP A 533 -18.93 -13.21 1.64
C ASP A 533 -18.60 -14.60 1.09
N VAL A 534 -17.32 -15.01 1.09
CA VAL A 534 -16.87 -16.26 0.46
C VAL A 534 -16.15 -17.14 1.49
N ALA A 535 -14.96 -16.75 1.93
CA ALA A 535 -14.12 -17.60 2.76
C ALA A 535 -14.71 -17.87 4.15
N GLY A 536 -15.15 -16.83 4.87
CA GLY A 536 -15.78 -16.99 6.19
C GLY A 536 -17.01 -17.91 6.16
N PRO A 537 -18.02 -17.64 5.31
CA PRO A 537 -19.18 -18.51 5.14
C PRO A 537 -18.81 -19.93 4.69
N TYR A 538 -17.84 -20.09 3.79
CA TYR A 538 -17.33 -21.41 3.37
C TYR A 538 -16.76 -22.19 4.57
N LEU A 539 -15.89 -21.55 5.37
CA LEU A 539 -15.28 -22.16 6.55
C LEU A 539 -16.36 -22.51 7.59
N PHE A 540 -17.27 -21.58 7.88
CA PHE A 540 -18.34 -21.81 8.85
C PHE A 540 -19.31 -22.90 8.39
N LYS A 541 -19.67 -22.94 7.10
CA LYS A 541 -20.47 -24.04 6.53
C LYS A 541 -19.76 -25.39 6.66
N ARG A 542 -18.43 -25.43 6.53
CA ARG A 542 -17.63 -26.64 6.60
C ARG A 542 -17.45 -27.16 8.04
N PHE A 543 -17.21 -26.28 9.00
CA PHE A 543 -16.84 -26.66 10.38
C PHE A 543 -17.93 -26.38 11.42
N GLY A 544 -19.00 -25.66 11.07
CA GLY A 544 -20.06 -25.29 12.01
C GLY A 544 -19.51 -24.50 13.20
N GLN A 545 -19.90 -24.87 14.42
CA GLN A 545 -19.34 -24.32 15.66
C GLN A 545 -18.11 -25.10 16.19
N ASP A 546 -17.63 -26.12 15.45
CA ASP A 546 -16.47 -26.92 15.86
C ASP A 546 -15.16 -26.18 15.56
N ARG A 547 -14.88 -25.18 16.42
CA ARG A 547 -13.65 -24.38 16.36
C ARG A 547 -12.40 -25.26 16.43
N ALA A 548 -12.42 -26.36 17.17
CA ALA A 548 -11.27 -27.23 17.32
C ALA A 548 -10.94 -27.97 16.02
N ALA A 549 -11.97 -28.48 15.31
CA ALA A 549 -11.80 -29.08 13.98
C ALA A 549 -11.32 -28.06 12.95
N PHE A 550 -11.83 -26.84 12.98
CA PHE A 550 -11.36 -25.75 12.13
C PHE A 550 -9.88 -25.42 12.40
N GLU A 551 -9.50 -25.19 13.66
CA GLU A 551 -8.11 -24.89 14.04
C GLU A 551 -7.18 -26.04 13.63
N LYS A 552 -7.58 -27.29 13.81
CA LYS A 552 -6.83 -28.46 13.34
C LYS A 552 -6.61 -28.43 11.81
N ALA A 553 -7.65 -28.14 11.03
CA ALA A 553 -7.53 -28.07 9.57
C ALA A 553 -6.61 -26.94 9.10
N VAL A 554 -6.62 -25.79 9.80
CA VAL A 554 -5.68 -24.69 9.54
C VAL A 554 -4.24 -25.11 9.84
N ILE A 555 -4.02 -25.84 10.95
CA ILE A 555 -2.69 -26.36 11.31
C ILE A 555 -2.17 -27.33 10.25
N GLU A 556 -3.01 -28.25 9.79
CA GLU A 556 -2.67 -29.18 8.71
C GLU A 556 -2.34 -28.46 7.41
N ALA A 557 -3.12 -27.44 7.03
CA ALA A 557 -2.88 -26.65 5.82
C ALA A 557 -1.57 -25.84 5.87
N LEU A 558 -1.15 -25.39 7.05
CA LEU A 558 0.11 -24.68 7.26
C LEU A 558 1.33 -25.63 7.25
N GLY A 559 1.10 -26.94 7.41
CA GLY A 559 2.16 -27.95 7.43
C GLY A 559 3.08 -27.85 8.65
N ASP A 560 2.62 -27.22 9.75
CA ASP A 560 3.36 -27.10 11.01
C ASP A 560 2.98 -28.24 11.96
N THR A 561 3.83 -29.27 12.03
CA THR A 561 3.62 -30.46 12.88
C THR A 561 3.90 -30.20 14.36
N ASP A 562 4.55 -29.08 14.73
CA ASP A 562 5.06 -28.86 16.08
C ASP A 562 4.19 -27.91 16.91
N GLY A 563 3.13 -27.34 16.32
CA GLY A 563 2.12 -26.53 17.03
C GLY A 563 2.61 -25.17 17.54
N LYS A 564 3.85 -24.76 17.22
CA LYS A 564 4.53 -23.61 17.83
C LYS A 564 4.54 -22.34 16.96
N ARG A 565 4.35 -22.41 15.64
CA ARG A 565 4.44 -21.24 14.73
C ARG A 565 3.08 -20.58 14.41
N LEU A 566 1.97 -21.26 14.68
CA LEU A 566 0.72 -21.12 13.92
C LEU A 566 -0.18 -19.91 14.21
N ARG A 567 -0.07 -19.22 15.34
CA ARG A 567 -1.11 -18.26 15.74
C ARG A 567 -1.15 -16.94 14.98
N ILE A 568 -0.05 -16.51 14.34
CA ILE A 568 -0.05 -15.27 13.56
C ILE A 568 -0.39 -15.50 12.09
N ASP A 569 -0.01 -16.66 11.54
CA ASP A 569 -0.24 -17.00 10.14
C ASP A 569 -1.66 -17.51 9.86
N ALA A 570 -2.37 -17.93 10.91
CA ALA A 570 -3.77 -18.33 10.86
C ALA A 570 -4.77 -17.18 11.10
N VAL A 571 -4.32 -15.92 11.22
CA VAL A 571 -5.18 -14.81 11.66
C VAL A 571 -6.36 -14.57 10.70
N GLU A 572 -6.14 -14.51 9.39
CA GLU A 572 -7.22 -14.25 8.44
C GLU A 572 -8.28 -15.37 8.43
N PRO A 573 -7.91 -16.66 8.31
CA PRO A 573 -8.87 -17.75 8.47
C PRO A 573 -9.65 -17.69 9.79
N ILE A 574 -8.95 -17.44 10.91
CA ILE A 574 -9.58 -17.42 12.25
C ILE A 574 -10.55 -16.25 12.37
N LEU A 575 -10.14 -15.04 12.00
CA LEU A 575 -11.00 -13.86 12.05
C LEU A 575 -12.22 -14.03 11.14
N ALA A 576 -12.04 -14.57 9.94
CA ALA A 576 -13.16 -14.80 9.03
C ALA A 576 -14.14 -15.86 9.56
N TYR A 577 -13.63 -16.94 10.18
CA TYR A 577 -14.47 -17.97 10.80
C TYR A 577 -15.22 -17.44 12.03
N GLU A 578 -14.53 -16.71 12.92
CA GLU A 578 -15.14 -16.09 14.11
C GLU A 578 -16.18 -15.03 13.72
N GLU A 579 -15.91 -14.22 12.70
CA GLU A 579 -16.85 -13.22 12.20
C GLU A 579 -18.07 -13.89 11.57
N ALA A 580 -17.90 -14.93 10.75
CA ALA A 580 -19.02 -15.69 10.19
C ALA A 580 -19.89 -16.33 11.29
N ALA A 581 -19.25 -16.86 12.35
CA ALA A 581 -19.96 -17.38 13.51
C ALA A 581 -20.75 -16.28 14.26
N ARG A 582 -20.19 -15.07 14.37
CA ARG A 582 -20.83 -13.90 14.95
C ARG A 582 -22.01 -13.43 14.10
N GLU A 583 -21.81 -13.30 12.79
CA GLU A 583 -22.83 -12.89 11.83
C GLU A 583 -24.03 -13.83 11.81
N ALA A 584 -23.83 -15.14 11.99
CA ALA A 584 -24.92 -16.10 12.14
C ALA A 584 -25.91 -15.74 13.26
N THR A 585 -25.52 -14.88 14.20
CA THR A 585 -26.34 -14.39 15.31
C THR A 585 -26.84 -12.94 15.16
N LEU A 586 -26.40 -12.21 14.13
CA LEU A 586 -26.79 -10.82 13.89
C LEU A 586 -28.16 -10.70 13.20
N ALA A 587 -28.85 -9.59 13.47
CA ALA A 587 -30.02 -9.15 12.70
C ALA A 587 -29.62 -8.79 11.26
N ASP A 588 -30.55 -8.91 10.32
CA ASP A 588 -30.27 -8.76 8.89
C ASP A 588 -29.87 -7.33 8.50
N GLU A 589 -30.38 -6.30 9.19
CA GLU A 589 -29.97 -4.91 8.94
C GLU A 589 -28.50 -4.66 9.30
N ALA A 590 -27.99 -5.31 10.36
CA ALA A 590 -26.60 -5.17 10.79
C ALA A 590 -25.63 -5.85 9.81
N LYS A 591 -26.03 -7.00 9.24
CA LYS A 591 -25.29 -7.69 8.18
C LYS A 591 -25.22 -6.83 6.92
N LYS A 592 -26.33 -6.19 6.57
CA LYS A 592 -26.44 -5.33 5.38
C LYS A 592 -25.51 -4.12 5.44
N LEU A 593 -25.48 -3.41 6.58
CA LEU A 593 -24.75 -2.16 6.74
C LEU A 593 -23.21 -2.32 6.64
N ALA A 594 -22.66 -3.45 7.07
CA ALA A 594 -21.22 -3.72 7.01
C ALA A 594 -20.71 -3.97 5.57
N ARG A 595 -21.60 -4.43 4.68
CA ARG A 595 -21.30 -4.83 3.31
C ARG A 595 -21.46 -3.69 2.30
N GLU A 596 -22.39 -2.78 2.55
CA GLU A 596 -22.73 -1.68 1.63
C GLU A 596 -21.55 -0.75 1.33
N GLU A 597 -20.66 -0.50 2.30
CA GLU A 597 -19.46 0.34 2.12
C GLU A 597 -18.56 -0.18 0.98
N TYR A 598 -18.18 -1.46 1.06
CA TYR A 598 -17.25 -2.03 0.10
C TYR A 598 -17.89 -2.17 -1.28
N VAL A 599 -19.18 -2.47 -1.35
CA VAL A 599 -19.91 -2.58 -2.62
C VAL A 599 -20.10 -1.22 -3.28
N ALA A 600 -20.44 -0.16 -2.53
CA ALA A 600 -20.56 1.19 -3.07
C ALA A 600 -19.24 1.66 -3.70
N GLU A 601 -18.13 1.39 -3.03
CA GLU A 601 -16.78 1.66 -3.51
C GLU A 601 -16.44 0.89 -4.80
N LEU A 602 -16.93 -0.34 -4.98
CA LEU A 602 -16.80 -1.05 -6.27
C LEU A 602 -17.62 -0.36 -7.37
N GLY A 603 -18.85 0.06 -7.06
CA GLY A 603 -19.73 0.78 -8.00
C GLY A 603 -19.08 2.06 -8.53
N ILE A 604 -18.46 2.87 -7.67
CA ILE A 604 -17.74 4.09 -8.08
C ILE A 604 -16.64 3.76 -9.10
N ARG A 605 -15.93 2.64 -8.91
CA ARG A 605 -14.82 2.27 -9.79
C ARG A 605 -15.31 1.65 -11.10
N CYS A 606 -16.40 0.89 -11.07
CA CYS A 606 -17.10 0.47 -12.29
C CYS A 606 -17.53 1.69 -13.12
N ALA A 607 -18.06 2.73 -12.48
CA ALA A 607 -18.42 3.98 -13.16
C ALA A 607 -17.20 4.68 -13.77
N TYR A 608 -16.06 4.70 -13.08
CA TYR A 608 -14.82 5.23 -13.63
C TYR A 608 -14.36 4.47 -14.89
N VAL A 609 -14.40 3.13 -14.87
CA VAL A 609 -14.05 2.32 -16.05
C VAL A 609 -15.02 2.57 -17.19
N GLY A 610 -16.33 2.61 -16.93
CA GLY A 610 -17.36 2.91 -17.92
C GLY A 610 -17.19 4.27 -18.58
N ALA A 611 -16.93 5.31 -17.78
CA ALA A 611 -16.67 6.66 -18.27
C ALA A 611 -15.40 6.75 -19.12
N HIS A 612 -14.33 6.05 -18.72
CA HIS A 612 -13.10 5.96 -19.50
C HIS A 612 -13.33 5.30 -20.86
N LEU A 613 -14.00 4.14 -20.88
CA LEU A 613 -14.32 3.41 -22.12
C LEU A 613 -15.20 4.24 -23.06
N ARG A 614 -16.20 4.94 -22.52
CA ARG A 614 -17.03 5.88 -23.28
C ARG A 614 -16.17 6.98 -23.90
N SER A 615 -15.26 7.59 -23.13
CA SER A 615 -14.35 8.61 -23.65
C SER A 615 -13.45 8.10 -24.77
N CYS A 616 -12.95 6.86 -24.68
CA CYS A 616 -12.19 6.24 -25.77
C CYS A 616 -13.04 6.09 -27.04
N SER A 617 -14.26 5.58 -26.90
CA SER A 617 -15.20 5.43 -28.02
C SER A 617 -15.58 6.77 -28.66
N ASP A 618 -15.83 7.82 -27.86
CA ASP A 618 -16.15 9.16 -28.36
C ASP A 618 -15.00 9.77 -29.19
N GLN A 619 -13.77 9.34 -28.93
CA GLN A 619 -12.57 9.75 -29.66
C GLN A 619 -12.27 8.84 -30.87
N GLY A 620 -13.09 7.83 -31.13
CA GLY A 620 -12.89 6.87 -32.21
C GLY A 620 -11.74 5.88 -31.96
N ALA A 621 -11.31 5.70 -30.71
CA ALA A 621 -10.30 4.72 -30.34
C ALA A 621 -10.90 3.30 -30.27
N GLY A 622 -10.02 2.29 -30.25
CA GLY A 622 -10.43 0.88 -30.16
C GLY A 622 -11.20 0.56 -28.86
N PRO A 623 -11.89 -0.59 -28.81
CA PRO A 623 -12.88 -0.90 -27.78
C PRO A 623 -12.29 -1.25 -26.39
N PHE A 624 -10.97 -1.30 -26.25
CA PHE A 624 -10.26 -1.71 -25.03
C PHE A 624 -9.73 -0.52 -24.24
N LEU A 625 -9.29 -0.75 -22.99
CA LEU A 625 -8.95 0.32 -22.04
C LEU A 625 -7.89 1.30 -22.54
N GLU A 626 -6.98 0.83 -23.39
CA GLU A 626 -5.91 1.65 -23.96
C GLU A 626 -6.26 2.24 -25.34
N GLY A 627 -7.50 2.11 -25.79
CA GLY A 627 -7.90 2.52 -27.13
C GLY A 627 -7.34 1.62 -28.24
N ALA A 628 -6.92 0.40 -27.90
CA ALA A 628 -6.38 -0.59 -28.83
C ALA A 628 -7.49 -1.50 -29.40
N GLU A 629 -7.20 -2.15 -30.53
CA GLU A 629 -8.09 -3.13 -31.18
C GLU A 629 -8.06 -4.53 -30.55
N THR A 630 -7.04 -4.81 -29.73
CA THR A 630 -6.88 -6.07 -29.00
C THR A 630 -6.70 -5.81 -27.51
N PRO A 631 -7.14 -6.73 -26.63
CA PRO A 631 -7.02 -6.54 -25.20
C PRO A 631 -5.56 -6.61 -24.75
N SER A 632 -5.18 -5.68 -23.88
CA SER A 632 -3.85 -5.64 -23.26
C SER A 632 -3.87 -6.28 -21.87
N ILE A 633 -2.72 -6.33 -21.19
CA ILE A 633 -2.68 -6.72 -19.77
C ILE A 633 -3.59 -5.83 -18.91
N ALA A 634 -3.80 -4.56 -19.28
CA ALA A 634 -4.73 -3.68 -18.55
C ALA A 634 -6.15 -4.27 -18.53
N ASP A 635 -6.64 -4.70 -19.70
CA ASP A 635 -7.97 -5.28 -19.85
C ASP A 635 -8.11 -6.57 -19.04
N ILE A 636 -7.10 -7.44 -19.10
CA ILE A 636 -7.06 -8.70 -18.35
C ILE A 636 -7.20 -8.46 -16.83
N PHE A 637 -6.45 -7.48 -16.30
CA PHE A 637 -6.49 -7.14 -14.87
C PHE A 637 -7.83 -6.56 -14.43
N VAL A 638 -8.38 -5.62 -15.21
CA VAL A 638 -9.64 -4.96 -14.85
C VAL A 638 -10.83 -5.90 -15.02
N ALA A 639 -10.79 -6.82 -15.99
CA ALA A 639 -11.91 -7.71 -16.30
C ALA A 639 -12.25 -8.66 -15.14
N SER A 640 -11.25 -9.26 -14.47
CA SER A 640 -11.49 -10.15 -13.33
C SER A 640 -12.21 -9.45 -12.17
N LEU A 641 -11.90 -8.17 -11.96
CA LEU A 641 -12.47 -7.34 -10.90
C LEU A 641 -13.90 -6.87 -11.28
N VAL A 642 -14.09 -6.39 -12.51
CA VAL A 642 -15.39 -5.94 -13.02
C VAL A 642 -16.37 -7.12 -13.12
N ALA A 643 -15.91 -8.30 -13.50
CA ALA A 643 -16.72 -9.52 -13.51
C ALA A 643 -17.37 -9.78 -12.15
N ILE A 644 -16.57 -9.80 -11.07
CA ILE A 644 -17.08 -9.99 -9.71
C ILE A 644 -18.02 -8.84 -9.32
N ALA A 645 -17.61 -7.60 -9.50
CA ALA A 645 -18.39 -6.42 -9.10
C ALA A 645 -19.76 -6.38 -9.79
N THR A 646 -19.82 -6.62 -11.10
CA THR A 646 -21.07 -6.58 -11.87
C THR A 646 -21.93 -7.82 -11.66
N LYS A 647 -21.35 -9.03 -11.73
CA LYS A 647 -22.13 -10.27 -11.73
C LYS A 647 -22.52 -10.75 -10.33
N ARG A 648 -21.71 -10.50 -9.31
CA ARG A 648 -22.04 -10.87 -7.91
C ARG A 648 -22.72 -9.74 -7.15
N TYR A 649 -22.22 -8.52 -7.33
CA TYR A 649 -22.64 -7.37 -6.52
C TYR A 649 -23.59 -6.40 -7.22
N GLY A 650 -23.88 -6.61 -8.51
CA GLY A 650 -24.80 -5.76 -9.27
C GLY A 650 -24.27 -4.34 -9.49
N CYS A 651 -22.96 -4.12 -9.38
CA CYS A 651 -22.36 -2.82 -9.68
C CYS A 651 -22.56 -2.46 -11.15
N THR A 652 -22.81 -1.18 -11.44
CA THR A 652 -23.00 -0.67 -12.80
C THR A 652 -21.94 0.37 -13.15
N GLY A 653 -21.85 0.76 -14.43
CA GLY A 653 -21.03 1.89 -14.86
C GLY A 653 -21.58 3.27 -14.43
N GLY A 654 -22.49 3.33 -13.46
CA GLY A 654 -23.15 4.57 -13.06
C GLY A 654 -24.22 4.97 -14.09
N GLU A 655 -24.01 6.10 -14.75
CA GLU A 655 -24.89 6.62 -15.81
C GLU A 655 -25.08 5.60 -16.95
N GLU A 656 -26.21 5.69 -17.65
CA GLU A 656 -26.64 4.69 -18.65
C GLU A 656 -25.58 4.45 -19.73
N ASP A 657 -25.05 5.51 -20.34
CA ASP A 657 -24.03 5.41 -21.40
C ASP A 657 -22.73 4.78 -20.90
N ASN A 658 -22.26 5.18 -19.71
CA ASN A 658 -21.05 4.64 -19.09
C ASN A 658 -21.25 3.15 -18.76
N ASN A 659 -22.44 2.77 -18.30
CA ASN A 659 -22.78 1.38 -18.05
C ASN A 659 -22.84 0.57 -19.36
N ASN A 660 -23.39 1.12 -20.44
CA ASN A 660 -23.43 0.46 -21.74
C ASN A 660 -22.01 0.21 -22.28
N ALA A 661 -21.12 1.19 -22.17
CA ALA A 661 -19.71 1.04 -22.54
C ALA A 661 -19.02 -0.07 -21.72
N LEU A 662 -19.22 -0.06 -20.39
CA LEU A 662 -18.66 -1.08 -19.49
C LEU A 662 -19.15 -2.49 -19.81
N GLN A 663 -20.46 -2.68 -20.02
CA GLN A 663 -21.03 -3.99 -20.33
C GLN A 663 -20.60 -4.49 -21.72
N THR A 664 -20.51 -3.59 -22.71
CA THR A 664 -20.05 -3.93 -24.05
C THR A 664 -18.59 -4.40 -24.05
N TRP A 665 -17.72 -3.67 -23.34
CA TRP A 665 -16.32 -4.04 -23.15
C TRP A 665 -16.19 -5.39 -22.41
N LEU A 666 -16.90 -5.58 -21.30
CA LEU A 666 -16.84 -6.85 -20.57
C LEU A 666 -17.34 -8.03 -21.44
N ALA A 667 -18.39 -7.81 -22.23
CA ALA A 667 -18.93 -8.83 -23.13
C ALA A 667 -17.98 -9.14 -24.29
N SER A 668 -17.24 -8.16 -24.82
CA SER A 668 -16.24 -8.40 -25.87
C SER A 668 -15.10 -9.28 -25.37
N LEU A 669 -14.64 -9.05 -24.13
CA LEU A 669 -13.66 -9.90 -23.46
C LEU A 669 -14.23 -11.31 -23.22
N TRP A 670 -15.44 -11.43 -22.68
CA TRP A 670 -16.06 -12.73 -22.35
C TRP A 670 -16.32 -13.63 -23.57
N ARG A 671 -16.34 -13.08 -24.80
CA ARG A 671 -16.45 -13.89 -26.03
C ARG A 671 -15.16 -14.66 -26.35
N ARG A 672 -14.03 -14.29 -25.75
CA ARG A 672 -12.76 -14.99 -25.92
C ARG A 672 -12.74 -16.24 -25.04
N PRO A 673 -12.38 -17.43 -25.55
CA PRO A 673 -12.42 -18.68 -24.77
C PRO A 673 -11.61 -18.64 -23.47
N SER A 674 -10.42 -18.04 -23.52
CA SER A 674 -9.53 -17.79 -22.37
C SER A 674 -10.25 -17.01 -21.25
N PHE A 675 -10.82 -15.85 -21.57
CA PHE A 675 -11.55 -15.01 -20.63
C PHE A 675 -12.79 -15.72 -20.11
N GLN A 676 -13.58 -16.35 -20.98
CA GLN A 676 -14.76 -17.09 -20.55
C GLN A 676 -14.40 -18.14 -19.50
N LYS A 677 -13.41 -19.00 -19.80
CA LYS A 677 -12.94 -20.06 -18.90
C LYS A 677 -12.54 -19.52 -17.52
N HIS A 678 -11.67 -18.51 -17.48
CA HIS A 678 -11.14 -18.00 -16.21
C HIS A 678 -12.13 -17.13 -15.43
N LEU A 679 -12.96 -16.33 -16.11
CA LEU A 679 -13.96 -15.49 -15.46
C LEU A 679 -15.16 -16.30 -14.97
N ASP A 680 -15.65 -17.29 -15.73
CA ASP A 680 -16.70 -18.20 -15.28
C ASP A 680 -16.23 -19.04 -14.09
N PHE A 681 -14.98 -19.51 -14.11
CA PHE A 681 -14.39 -20.23 -12.99
C PHE A 681 -14.30 -19.34 -11.75
N LEU A 682 -13.77 -18.12 -11.88
CA LEU A 682 -13.67 -17.16 -10.78
C LEU A 682 -15.04 -16.87 -10.16
N LEU A 683 -16.07 -16.63 -10.99
CA LEU A 683 -17.44 -16.42 -10.50
C LEU A 683 -18.04 -17.66 -9.84
N THR A 684 -17.70 -18.84 -10.32
CA THR A 684 -18.13 -20.11 -9.72
C THR A 684 -17.46 -20.33 -8.37
N ALA A 685 -16.16 -20.04 -8.24
CA ALA A 685 -15.43 -20.14 -6.99
C ALA A 685 -15.95 -19.15 -5.91
N TRP A 686 -16.50 -18.01 -6.33
CA TRP A 686 -17.13 -17.05 -5.41
C TRP A 686 -18.55 -17.43 -4.99
N LYS A 687 -19.26 -18.26 -5.77
CA LYS A 687 -20.60 -18.75 -5.44
C LYS A 687 -20.53 -19.90 -4.44
#